data_AF-A0A4V2U437-F1
#
_entry.id   AF-A0A4V2U437-F1
#
_cell.length_a   1.000
_cell.length_b   1.000
_cell.length_c   1.000
_cell.angle_alpha   90.00
_cell.angle_beta   90.00
_cell.angle_gamma   90.00
#
_symmetry.space_group_name_H-M   'P 1'
#
loop_
_entity.id
_entity.type
_entity.pdbx_description
1 polymer ?
#
loop_
_entity_poly.entity_id
_entity_poly.type
_entity_poly.pdbx_seq_one_letter_code
_entity_poly.pdbx_strand_id
1 'polypeptide(L)'
;MPNDNRSAAPAAGTQTRAERRDTRSLVINGEILLYGVIDPFDYLCEFSQGIRALDVMASLVELSSQPRISVRINSPGGAVMEGLAIYNALVACGKPVDVHIDAMAASIASVIAMAGETITMAENASIMIHDVAGGAWGSSEDLRDMADEIDRQRGIVADIYSRRTGIPADEMNALMMAGDTYFSAQEAVEKGFATAVAEPMRTAACALLTSAQLVSVNARPTTIRADRPDQAAPAASHQGADMPQDNRGGSNAAETVNADAIRQEATQAERARVQSITANVRAARLDLAFADELVREGLTVDQANTRIINRFSEQQEQAEGNGTTVNVDSRIHVGADASDRWAEGARLGLLTRASQSLGASLMTDEERTAARNNEFVGLTLSELARSYLSSRNIRSGTMNRMDMVGRAFTTRNAAGLHSTSDFPSILANTAYRALQNGYAEVDETFDRFTARGTASDFRPISRIDLNLFPGLDKVEEGGEYKYGTIGDSGVTVQIATYGKIFAITRQAIINDDLGMITRIPQRMGRAAKRTIGNLVFAIINGNPTMQDGTALFHANHGNLLTGAALSADSLDTARAAMAKQKDPDNIAAALNISPRFLLVPVALGGKARQIMASQTEPGQNNAALANRVAGMAEVIADARLDASSATAWYLAADANSTDTIEVTYLDGNDTPFMDQKDGWSVDGTEFKVRLDAGVKALHWRGLSKNPGA
;
A
#
# COMPACT_ATOMS: atom_id res chain seq x y z
N MET A 1 -15.12 2.38 43.86
CA MET A 1 -15.80 3.05 42.73
C MET A 1 -14.73 3.69 41.85
N PRO A 2 -14.84 3.60 40.52
CA PRO A 2 -13.76 3.10 39.66
C PRO A 2 -13.10 4.14 38.74
N ASN A 3 -11.87 3.79 38.37
CA ASN A 3 -11.18 3.87 37.07
C ASN A 3 -11.97 4.40 35.86
N ASP A 4 -11.34 5.26 35.06
CA ASP A 4 -11.13 4.97 33.63
C ASP A 4 -10.08 5.90 33.01
N ASN A 5 -8.88 5.33 32.84
CA ASN A 5 -7.80 5.84 32.01
C ASN A 5 -7.86 5.05 30.69
N ARG A 6 -8.36 5.67 29.61
CA ARG A 6 -8.27 5.11 28.25
C ARG A 6 -7.56 6.10 27.33
N SER A 7 -6.33 5.73 27.00
CA SER A 7 -5.54 6.23 25.88
C SER A 7 -6.35 6.16 24.58
N ALA A 8 -6.60 7.32 23.97
CA ALA A 8 -7.11 7.40 22.61
C ALA A 8 -5.98 7.03 21.63
N ALA A 9 -6.22 6.00 20.82
CA ALA A 9 -5.41 5.68 19.64
C ALA A 9 -5.50 6.82 18.59
N PRO A 10 -4.47 7.03 17.76
CA PRO A 10 -4.49 8.10 16.77
C PRO A 10 -5.50 7.77 15.66
N ALA A 11 -6.44 8.69 15.43
CA ALA A 11 -7.35 8.64 14.30
C ALA A 11 -6.57 8.77 12.98
N ALA A 12 -6.86 7.88 12.03
CA ALA A 12 -6.37 7.96 10.66
C ALA A 12 -6.72 9.34 10.06
N GLY A 13 -5.70 10.09 9.66
CA GLY A 13 -5.86 11.46 9.18
C GLY A 13 -6.57 11.53 7.84
N THR A 14 -7.81 12.00 7.86
CA THR A 14 -8.51 12.52 6.68
C THR A 14 -7.89 13.87 6.32
N GLN A 15 -7.07 13.93 5.27
CA GLN A 15 -6.55 15.21 4.80
C GLN A 15 -7.68 16.08 4.25
N THR A 16 -7.68 17.36 4.63
CA THR A 16 -8.72 18.32 4.24
C THR A 16 -8.42 18.92 2.87
N ARG A 17 -9.49 19.29 2.14
CA ARG A 17 -9.47 19.89 0.78
C ARG A 17 -8.61 21.15 0.63
N ALA A 18 -8.18 21.77 1.73
CA ALA A 18 -7.35 22.98 1.74
C ALA A 18 -5.85 22.71 1.45
N GLU A 19 -5.34 21.49 1.64
CA GLU A 19 -3.91 21.17 1.41
C GLU A 19 -3.54 20.98 -0.07
N ARG A 20 -4.50 20.93 -1.01
CA ARG A 20 -4.26 20.69 -2.46
C ARG A 20 -3.84 21.94 -3.27
N ARG A 21 -3.40 23.02 -2.63
CA ARG A 21 -3.05 24.29 -3.30
C ARG A 21 -1.55 24.56 -3.47
N ASP A 22 -0.68 23.70 -2.94
CA ASP A 22 0.78 23.89 -3.09
C ASP A 22 1.28 23.33 -4.42
N THR A 23 2.03 24.14 -5.18
CA THR A 23 2.74 23.72 -6.40
C THR A 23 4.05 23.04 -6.00
N ARG A 24 4.33 21.85 -6.54
CA ARG A 24 5.58 21.12 -6.25
C ARG A 24 6.58 21.25 -7.39
N SER A 25 7.86 21.32 -7.07
CA SER A 25 8.93 21.21 -8.07
C SER A 25 9.09 19.74 -8.50
N LEU A 26 9.21 19.52 -9.81
CA LEU A 26 9.53 18.24 -10.43
C LEU A 26 11.01 18.17 -10.86
N VAL A 27 11.82 19.14 -10.42
CA VAL A 27 13.24 19.23 -10.78
C VAL A 27 14.07 18.33 -9.88
N ILE A 28 14.81 17.40 -10.48
CA ILE A 28 15.87 16.64 -9.79
C ILE A 28 17.13 16.73 -10.64
N ASN A 29 18.25 17.11 -10.02
CA ASN A 29 19.54 17.31 -10.69
C ASN A 29 19.49 18.24 -11.91
N GLY A 30 18.57 19.21 -11.90
CA GLY A 30 18.39 20.17 -12.99
C GLY A 30 17.54 19.67 -14.16
N GLU A 31 16.90 18.50 -14.04
CA GLU A 31 16.01 17.92 -15.06
C GLU A 31 14.58 17.81 -14.53
N ILE A 32 13.57 17.98 -15.39
CA ILE A 32 12.17 17.79 -15.05
C ILE A 32 11.80 16.31 -15.21
N LEU A 33 11.30 15.66 -14.16
CA LEU A 33 10.89 14.25 -14.23
C LEU A 33 9.37 14.09 -14.30
N LEU A 34 8.89 13.56 -15.42
CA LEU A 34 7.49 13.19 -15.66
C LEU A 34 7.31 11.68 -15.43
N TYR A 35 7.30 11.26 -14.16
CA TYR A 35 7.20 9.86 -13.74
C TYR A 35 5.86 9.62 -13.06
N GLY A 36 5.01 8.77 -13.66
CA GLY A 36 3.65 8.52 -13.18
C GLY A 36 2.56 9.13 -14.07
N VAL A 37 1.33 9.18 -13.54
CA VAL A 37 0.12 9.53 -14.31
C VAL A 37 0.00 11.06 -14.48
N ILE A 38 -0.40 11.52 -15.66
CA ILE A 38 -0.73 12.92 -15.93
C ILE A 38 -2.16 13.19 -15.46
N ASP A 39 -2.32 13.94 -14.37
CA ASP A 39 -3.63 14.07 -13.72
C ASP A 39 -3.73 15.39 -12.91
N PRO A 40 -4.68 16.28 -13.26
CA PRO A 40 -4.86 17.55 -12.56
C PRO A 40 -5.42 17.43 -11.14
N PHE A 41 -6.05 16.30 -10.78
CA PHE A 41 -6.88 16.19 -9.58
C PHE A 41 -6.71 14.89 -8.78
N ASP A 42 -5.74 14.05 -9.13
CA ASP A 42 -5.53 12.71 -8.57
C ASP A 42 -6.77 11.78 -8.74
N TYR A 43 -7.57 11.97 -9.80
CA TYR A 43 -8.75 11.14 -10.09
C TYR A 43 -8.41 9.77 -10.70
N LEU A 44 -7.29 9.68 -11.41
CA LEU A 44 -6.90 8.50 -12.19
C LEU A 44 -6.03 7.53 -11.38
N CYS A 45 -5.45 7.97 -10.26
CA CYS A 45 -4.64 7.13 -9.38
C CYS A 45 -4.71 7.60 -7.92
N GLU A 46 -5.52 6.94 -7.09
CA GLU A 46 -5.67 7.28 -5.66
C GLU A 46 -4.42 7.00 -4.80
N PHE A 47 -3.44 6.26 -5.34
CA PHE A 47 -2.24 5.81 -4.62
C PHE A 47 -0.98 6.64 -4.94
N SER A 48 -1.06 7.65 -5.82
CA SER A 48 0.08 8.50 -6.20
C SER A 48 -0.41 9.89 -6.59
N GLN A 49 0.33 10.94 -6.21
CA GLN A 49 0.03 12.29 -6.70
C GLN A 49 0.31 12.38 -8.20
N GLY A 50 -0.68 12.83 -8.96
CA GLY A 50 -0.60 13.08 -10.39
C GLY A 50 0.43 14.15 -10.74
N ILE A 51 0.88 14.12 -11.99
CA ILE A 51 1.68 15.20 -12.57
C ILE A 51 0.72 16.23 -13.15
N ARG A 52 0.81 17.46 -12.64
CA ARG A 52 -0.02 18.59 -13.05
C ARG A 52 0.78 19.54 -13.94
N ALA A 53 0.12 20.18 -14.89
CA ALA A 53 0.66 21.24 -15.73
C ALA A 53 1.24 22.38 -14.89
N LEU A 54 0.61 22.68 -13.75
CA LEU A 54 1.08 23.70 -12.83
C LEU A 54 2.44 23.36 -12.19
N ASP A 55 2.69 22.09 -11.89
CA ASP A 55 3.97 21.62 -11.34
C ASP A 55 5.09 21.71 -12.40
N VAL A 56 4.76 21.40 -13.67
CA VAL A 56 5.70 21.58 -14.79
C VAL A 56 6.00 23.07 -15.02
N MET A 57 4.99 23.94 -14.98
CA MET A 57 5.21 25.39 -15.11
C MET A 57 6.09 25.94 -13.97
N ALA A 58 5.86 25.51 -12.73
CA ALA A 58 6.72 25.87 -11.60
C ALA A 58 8.17 25.39 -11.83
N SER A 59 8.34 24.17 -12.34
CA SER A 59 9.65 23.59 -12.66
C SER A 59 10.36 24.35 -13.79
N LEU A 60 9.62 24.82 -14.81
CA LEU A 60 10.18 25.67 -15.87
C LEU A 60 10.64 27.04 -15.34
N VAL A 61 9.92 27.60 -14.37
CA VAL A 61 10.33 28.85 -13.69
C VAL A 61 11.62 28.61 -12.90
N GLU A 62 11.72 27.49 -12.19
CA GLU A 62 12.95 27.11 -11.47
C GLU A 62 14.15 26.94 -12.41
N LEU A 63 13.94 26.30 -13.57
CA LEU A 63 14.95 26.09 -14.60
C LEU A 63 15.11 27.30 -15.56
N SER A 64 14.55 28.45 -15.23
CA SER A 64 14.60 29.67 -16.06
C SER A 64 16.02 30.21 -16.29
N SER A 65 17.01 29.80 -15.51
CA SER A 65 18.43 30.14 -15.73
C SER A 65 19.18 29.18 -16.68
N GLN A 66 18.68 27.97 -16.93
CA GLN A 66 19.37 26.98 -17.76
C GLN A 66 19.25 27.31 -19.26
N PRO A 67 20.28 27.08 -20.09
CA PRO A 67 20.20 27.37 -21.53
C PRO A 67 19.30 26.40 -22.31
N ARG A 68 19.04 25.21 -21.76
CA ARG A 68 18.19 24.15 -22.31
C ARG A 68 17.39 23.51 -21.17
N ILE A 69 16.25 22.91 -21.48
CA ILE A 69 15.40 22.22 -20.52
C ILE A 69 15.47 20.72 -20.78
N SER A 70 15.98 19.94 -19.83
CA SER A 70 15.96 18.47 -19.90
C SER A 70 14.69 17.92 -19.25
N VAL A 71 13.96 17.06 -19.96
CA VAL A 71 12.71 16.42 -19.50
C VAL A 71 12.85 14.90 -19.62
N ARG A 72 12.77 14.19 -18.51
CA ARG A 72 12.75 12.72 -18.49
C ARG A 72 11.33 12.20 -18.36
N ILE A 73 10.94 11.25 -19.20
CA ILE A 73 9.58 10.70 -19.26
C ILE A 73 9.60 9.20 -18.96
N ASN A 74 8.80 8.82 -17.97
CA ASN A 74 8.37 7.45 -17.72
C ASN A 74 6.91 7.47 -17.25
N SER A 75 5.99 7.59 -18.19
CA SER A 75 4.58 7.86 -17.91
C SER A 75 3.63 7.04 -18.78
N PRO A 76 2.57 6.46 -18.20
CA PRO A 76 1.50 5.81 -18.95
C PRO A 76 0.52 6.80 -19.61
N GLY A 77 0.70 8.11 -19.40
CA GLY A 77 -0.24 9.14 -19.83
C GLY A 77 -1.29 9.47 -18.78
N GLY A 78 -2.48 9.90 -19.22
CA GLY A 78 -3.56 10.37 -18.35
C GLY A 78 -4.45 11.42 -19.03
N ALA A 79 -4.83 12.47 -18.31
CA ALA A 79 -5.80 13.47 -18.76
C ALA A 79 -5.29 14.27 -19.98
N VAL A 80 -6.06 14.23 -21.08
CA VAL A 80 -5.67 14.83 -22.38
C VAL A 80 -5.43 16.33 -22.26
N MET A 81 -6.38 17.07 -21.67
CA MET A 81 -6.28 18.53 -21.55
C MET A 81 -5.12 18.96 -20.64
N GLU A 82 -4.81 18.17 -19.61
CA GLU A 82 -3.68 18.44 -18.72
C GLU A 82 -2.35 18.22 -19.45
N GLY A 83 -2.24 17.13 -20.22
CA GLY A 83 -1.05 16.87 -21.01
C GLY A 83 -0.85 17.85 -22.16
N LEU A 84 -1.93 18.34 -22.79
CA LEU A 84 -1.84 19.43 -23.77
C LEU A 84 -1.35 20.74 -23.13
N ALA A 85 -1.77 21.04 -21.90
CA ALA A 85 -1.25 22.19 -21.16
C ALA A 85 0.25 22.05 -20.87
N ILE A 86 0.71 20.86 -20.47
CA ILE A 86 2.15 20.56 -20.30
C ILE A 86 2.90 20.73 -21.61
N TYR A 87 2.42 20.11 -22.69
CA TYR A 87 3.02 20.20 -24.03
C TYR A 87 3.17 21.67 -24.45
N ASN A 88 2.10 22.47 -24.32
CA ASN A 88 2.13 23.88 -24.69
C ASN A 88 3.08 24.70 -23.81
N ALA A 89 3.16 24.41 -22.50
CA ALA A 89 4.10 25.07 -21.60
C ALA A 89 5.56 24.80 -21.98
N LEU A 90 5.89 23.55 -22.35
CA LEU A 90 7.21 23.17 -22.83
C LEU A 90 7.55 23.86 -24.16
N VAL A 91 6.62 23.89 -25.12
CA VAL A 91 6.81 24.58 -26.40
C VAL A 91 6.97 26.09 -26.21
N ALA A 92 6.22 26.68 -25.27
CA ALA A 92 6.22 28.12 -25.01
C ALA A 92 7.36 28.60 -24.07
N CYS A 93 8.19 27.69 -23.53
CA CYS A 93 9.21 28.05 -22.54
C CYS A 93 10.38 28.89 -23.10
N GLY A 94 10.44 29.06 -24.43
CA GLY A 94 11.43 29.90 -25.11
C GLY A 94 12.85 29.33 -25.11
N LYS A 95 13.01 28.04 -24.78
CA LYS A 95 14.29 27.33 -24.71
C LYS A 95 14.21 26.00 -25.46
N PRO A 96 15.34 25.48 -25.98
CA PRO A 96 15.41 24.10 -26.47
C PRO A 96 15.03 23.11 -25.37
N VAL A 97 14.14 22.18 -25.69
CA VAL A 97 13.70 21.10 -24.80
C VAL A 97 14.31 19.78 -25.26
N ASP A 98 15.09 19.13 -24.40
CA ASP A 98 15.67 17.81 -24.65
C ASP A 98 14.88 16.77 -23.87
N VAL A 99 14.20 15.86 -24.58
CA VAL A 99 13.35 14.82 -23.98
C VAL A 99 14.11 13.49 -23.96
N HIS A 100 14.10 12.83 -22.80
CA HIS A 100 14.64 11.49 -22.60
C HIS A 100 13.52 10.53 -22.20
N ILE A 101 13.31 9.46 -22.97
CA ILE A 101 12.33 8.41 -22.63
C ILE A 101 13.08 7.24 -22.01
N ASP A 102 12.87 7.04 -20.72
CA ASP A 102 13.64 6.08 -19.91
C ASP A 102 13.09 4.67 -19.98
N ALA A 103 11.78 4.53 -20.12
CA ALA A 103 11.12 3.24 -20.24
C ALA A 103 9.85 3.35 -21.09
N MET A 104 8.97 4.29 -20.81
CA MET A 104 7.72 4.44 -21.55
C MET A 104 7.23 5.89 -21.62
N ALA A 105 6.83 6.31 -22.82
CA ALA A 105 5.94 7.45 -23.00
C ALA A 105 4.69 6.95 -23.74
N ALA A 106 3.59 6.76 -23.01
CA ALA A 106 2.35 6.22 -23.57
C ALA A 106 1.21 7.23 -23.53
N SER A 107 0.27 7.12 -24.47
CA SER A 107 -0.93 7.98 -24.52
C SER A 107 -0.52 9.46 -24.51
N ILE A 108 -1.18 10.33 -23.73
CA ILE A 108 -0.86 11.77 -23.70
C ILE A 108 0.60 12.08 -23.32
N ALA A 109 1.31 11.19 -22.64
CA ALA A 109 2.74 11.37 -22.36
C ALA A 109 3.60 11.31 -23.63
N SER A 110 3.19 10.50 -24.61
CA SER A 110 3.86 10.51 -25.92
C SER A 110 3.59 11.80 -26.70
N VAL A 111 2.43 12.45 -26.53
CA VAL A 111 2.21 13.81 -27.06
C VAL A 111 3.13 14.82 -26.39
N ILE A 112 3.25 14.78 -25.06
CA ILE A 112 4.17 15.65 -24.31
C ILE A 112 5.62 15.50 -24.81
N ALA A 113 6.05 14.26 -25.08
CA ALA A 113 7.38 14.00 -25.63
C ALA A 113 7.64 14.75 -26.95
N MET A 114 6.61 14.95 -27.78
CA MET A 114 6.74 15.66 -29.05
C MET A 114 7.09 17.15 -28.90
N ALA A 115 7.02 17.72 -27.68
CA ALA A 115 7.49 19.08 -27.39
C ALA A 115 9.03 19.20 -27.46
N GLY A 116 9.74 18.08 -27.41
CA GLY A 116 11.20 18.05 -27.46
C GLY A 116 11.75 18.48 -28.82
N GLU A 117 12.74 19.37 -28.80
CA GLU A 117 13.62 19.61 -29.95
C GLU A 117 14.38 18.30 -30.26
N THR A 118 14.97 17.69 -29.23
CA THR A 118 15.55 16.34 -29.26
C THR A 118 14.70 15.38 -28.44
N ILE A 119 14.53 14.14 -28.92
CA ILE A 119 13.82 13.06 -28.24
C ILE A 119 14.70 11.81 -28.31
N THR A 120 15.34 11.48 -27.19
CA THR A 120 16.25 10.34 -27.09
C THR A 120 15.59 9.23 -26.29
N MET A 121 15.54 8.02 -26.84
CA MET A 121 14.93 6.86 -26.18
C MET A 121 16.01 5.89 -25.68
N ALA A 122 15.89 5.39 -24.45
CA ALA A 122 16.68 4.23 -24.05
C ALA A 122 16.40 3.05 -25.00
N GLU A 123 17.40 2.19 -25.28
CA GLU A 123 17.28 1.10 -26.26
C GLU A 123 16.08 0.18 -25.99
N ASN A 124 15.74 -0.02 -24.72
CA ASN A 124 14.62 -0.84 -24.25
C ASN A 124 13.35 -0.04 -23.93
N ALA A 125 13.29 1.26 -24.28
CA ALA A 125 12.11 2.08 -24.07
C ALA A 125 11.09 1.94 -25.21
N SER A 126 9.85 2.34 -24.91
CA SER A 126 8.74 2.32 -25.87
C SER A 126 7.97 3.64 -25.90
N ILE A 127 7.48 4.01 -27.09
CA ILE A 127 6.42 5.00 -27.27
C ILE A 127 5.13 4.24 -27.60
N MET A 128 4.01 4.60 -26.97
CA MET A 128 2.70 4.03 -27.30
C MET A 128 1.72 5.14 -27.66
N ILE A 129 1.07 5.00 -28.81
CA ILE A 129 -0.02 5.85 -29.26
C ILE A 129 -1.31 5.03 -29.38
N HIS A 130 -2.43 5.68 -29.14
CA HIS A 130 -3.78 5.12 -29.26
C HIS A 130 -4.78 6.28 -29.40
N ASP A 131 -6.04 5.96 -29.63
CA ASP A 131 -7.10 6.95 -29.79
C ASP A 131 -7.41 7.72 -28.49
N VAL A 132 -8.00 8.91 -28.62
CA VAL A 132 -8.52 9.65 -27.48
C VAL A 132 -9.74 8.91 -26.92
N ALA A 133 -9.67 8.53 -25.65
CA ALA A 133 -10.75 7.87 -24.94
C ALA A 133 -11.33 8.80 -23.87
N GLY A 134 -12.66 8.85 -23.80
CA GLY A 134 -13.40 9.62 -22.81
C GLY A 134 -14.81 9.06 -22.61
N GLY A 135 -15.53 9.60 -21.64
CA GLY A 135 -16.91 9.21 -21.37
C GLY A 135 -17.72 10.38 -20.85
N ALA A 136 -19.01 10.39 -21.18
CA ALA A 136 -20.00 11.31 -20.62
C ALA A 136 -21.24 10.54 -20.21
N TRP A 137 -21.92 11.02 -19.17
CA TRP A 137 -23.20 10.49 -18.71
C TRP A 137 -24.21 11.64 -18.73
N GLY A 138 -25.37 11.43 -19.35
CA GLY A 138 -26.37 12.48 -19.52
C GLY A 138 -27.44 12.10 -20.54
N SER A 139 -28.09 13.12 -21.09
CA SER A 139 -29.02 12.99 -22.20
C SER A 139 -28.33 12.50 -23.47
N SER A 140 -29.11 12.13 -24.49
CA SER A 140 -28.56 11.80 -25.80
C SER A 140 -27.87 12.98 -26.50
N GLU A 141 -28.07 14.21 -26.04
CA GLU A 141 -27.38 15.40 -26.53
C GLU A 141 -26.00 15.49 -25.87
N ASP A 142 -25.92 15.34 -24.54
CA ASP A 142 -24.64 15.29 -23.80
C ASP A 142 -23.69 14.19 -24.29
N LEU A 143 -24.23 13.03 -24.69
CA LEU A 143 -23.44 11.94 -25.26
C LEU A 143 -22.90 12.26 -26.66
N ARG A 144 -23.64 13.03 -27.47
CA ARG A 144 -23.17 13.47 -28.79
C ARG A 144 -22.14 14.58 -28.64
N ASP A 145 -22.37 15.54 -27.75
CA ASP A 145 -21.43 16.61 -27.46
C ASP A 145 -20.08 16.06 -26.99
N MET A 146 -20.09 15.01 -26.16
CA MET A 146 -18.87 14.32 -25.75
C MET A 146 -18.19 13.56 -26.90
N ALA A 147 -18.96 12.91 -27.78
CA ALA A 147 -18.38 12.25 -28.95
C ALA A 147 -17.70 13.27 -29.87
N ASP A 148 -18.34 14.41 -30.12
CA ASP A 148 -17.79 15.51 -30.92
C ASP A 148 -16.55 16.14 -30.25
N GLU A 149 -16.52 16.22 -28.91
CA GLU A 149 -15.35 16.63 -28.13
C GLU A 149 -14.17 15.67 -28.30
N ILE A 150 -14.42 14.36 -28.17
CA ILE A 150 -13.40 13.32 -28.35
C ILE A 150 -12.85 13.36 -29.77
N ASP A 151 -13.70 13.50 -30.78
CA ASP A 151 -13.28 13.60 -32.18
C ASP A 151 -12.43 14.85 -32.44
N ARG A 152 -12.75 15.98 -31.80
CA ARG A 152 -11.94 17.20 -31.89
C ARG A 152 -10.58 17.03 -31.21
N GLN A 153 -10.54 16.42 -30.02
CA GLN A 153 -9.28 16.15 -29.33
C GLN A 153 -8.41 15.18 -30.11
N ARG A 154 -8.99 14.13 -30.72
CA ARG A 154 -8.30 13.23 -31.65
C ARG A 154 -7.62 14.03 -32.76
N GLY A 155 -8.35 14.94 -33.42
CA GLY A 155 -7.79 15.78 -34.47
C GLY A 155 -6.59 16.61 -34.02
N ILE A 156 -6.65 17.18 -32.81
CA ILE A 156 -5.53 17.95 -32.22
C ILE A 156 -4.32 17.05 -31.97
N VAL A 157 -4.52 15.88 -31.36
CA VAL A 157 -3.45 14.94 -31.03
C VAL A 157 -2.78 14.41 -32.31
N ALA A 158 -3.59 14.02 -33.31
CA ALA A 158 -3.08 13.54 -34.59
C ALA A 158 -2.31 14.62 -35.35
N ASP A 159 -2.72 15.88 -35.28
CA ASP A 159 -1.98 17.00 -35.87
C ASP A 159 -0.60 17.21 -35.22
N ILE A 160 -0.50 17.06 -33.89
CA ILE A 160 0.78 17.14 -33.17
C ILE A 160 1.73 16.04 -33.65
N TYR A 161 1.26 14.79 -33.69
CA TYR A 161 2.08 13.68 -34.19
C TYR A 161 2.42 13.83 -35.66
N SER A 162 1.48 14.27 -36.50
CA SER A 162 1.69 14.52 -37.93
C SER A 162 2.80 15.55 -38.14
N ARG A 163 2.76 16.68 -37.42
CA ARG A 163 3.80 17.71 -37.46
C ARG A 163 5.18 17.19 -37.06
N ARG A 164 5.24 16.26 -36.11
CA ARG A 164 6.51 15.69 -35.64
C ARG A 164 7.07 14.61 -36.57
N THR A 165 6.23 13.67 -36.96
CA THR A 165 6.62 12.45 -37.70
C THR A 165 6.67 12.67 -39.21
N GLY A 166 5.94 13.66 -39.72
CA GLY A 166 5.69 13.85 -41.16
C GLY A 166 4.66 12.89 -41.75
N ILE A 167 4.07 11.99 -40.94
CA ILE A 167 2.99 11.10 -41.36
C ILE A 167 1.71 11.94 -41.52
N PRO A 168 0.99 11.89 -42.65
CA PRO A 168 -0.24 12.66 -42.85
C PRO A 168 -1.25 12.44 -41.72
N ALA A 169 -1.95 13.50 -41.32
CA ALA A 169 -2.88 13.47 -40.19
C ALA A 169 -3.96 12.37 -40.31
N ASP A 170 -4.46 12.10 -41.51
CA ASP A 170 -5.44 11.02 -41.74
C ASP A 170 -4.84 9.63 -41.51
N GLU A 171 -3.58 9.41 -41.89
CA GLU A 171 -2.87 8.16 -41.65
C GLU A 171 -2.51 8.00 -40.17
N MET A 172 -2.15 9.09 -39.50
CA MET A 172 -1.92 9.12 -38.06
C MET A 172 -3.21 8.83 -37.27
N ASN A 173 -4.34 9.40 -37.68
CA ASN A 173 -5.65 9.09 -37.11
C ASN A 173 -5.96 7.59 -37.24
N ALA A 174 -5.77 7.02 -38.43
CA ALA A 174 -6.00 5.59 -38.65
C ALA A 174 -5.08 4.72 -37.76
N LEU A 175 -3.83 5.14 -37.57
CA LEU A 175 -2.86 4.46 -36.72
C LEU A 175 -3.26 4.49 -35.24
N MET A 176 -3.73 5.63 -34.74
CA MET A 176 -4.25 5.77 -33.37
C MET A 176 -5.53 4.94 -33.16
N MET A 177 -6.42 4.89 -34.15
CA MET A 177 -7.68 4.15 -34.10
C MET A 177 -7.52 2.63 -34.23
N ALA A 178 -6.34 2.13 -34.59
CA ALA A 178 -6.06 0.69 -34.68
C ALA A 178 -5.97 0.01 -33.29
N GLY A 179 -6.00 0.78 -32.21
CA GLY A 179 -5.78 0.35 -30.83
C GLY A 179 -4.42 0.79 -30.31
N ASP A 180 -3.98 0.18 -29.21
CA ASP A 180 -2.69 0.48 -28.60
C ASP A 180 -1.53 0.08 -29.53
N THR A 181 -0.87 1.07 -30.11
CA THR A 181 0.23 0.88 -31.04
C THR A 181 1.54 1.26 -30.36
N TYR A 182 2.42 0.27 -30.19
CA TYR A 182 3.73 0.43 -29.56
C TYR A 182 4.84 0.52 -30.60
N PHE A 183 5.80 1.42 -30.37
CA PHE A 183 7.04 1.51 -31.12
C PHE A 183 8.21 1.31 -30.16
N SER A 184 9.11 0.39 -30.53
CA SER A 184 10.45 0.32 -29.93
C SER A 184 11.24 1.59 -30.20
N ALA A 185 12.36 1.79 -29.48
CA ALA A 185 13.23 2.94 -29.69
C ALA A 185 13.68 3.10 -31.15
N GLN A 186 14.02 1.99 -31.81
CA GLN A 186 14.42 1.99 -33.22
C GLN A 186 13.26 2.36 -34.14
N GLU A 187 12.09 1.72 -33.98
CA GLU A 187 10.90 2.01 -34.79
C GLU A 187 10.40 3.45 -34.60
N ALA A 188 10.52 3.98 -33.38
CA ALA A 188 10.15 5.36 -33.06
C ALA A 188 11.06 6.36 -33.79
N VAL A 189 12.36 6.07 -33.91
CA VAL A 189 13.29 6.90 -34.71
C VAL A 189 12.96 6.79 -36.19
N GLU A 190 12.74 5.58 -36.71
CA GLU A 190 12.39 5.35 -38.11
C GLU A 190 11.09 6.05 -38.53
N LYS A 191 10.10 6.10 -37.62
CA LYS A 191 8.80 6.74 -37.85
C LYS A 191 8.76 8.21 -37.44
N GLY A 192 9.88 8.78 -36.98
CA GLY A 192 10.00 10.20 -36.64
C GLY A 192 9.41 10.62 -35.29
N PHE A 193 8.98 9.67 -34.45
CA PHE A 193 8.57 9.95 -33.06
C PHE A 193 9.77 10.27 -32.15
N ALA A 194 10.95 9.76 -32.46
CA ALA A 194 12.19 10.02 -31.73
C ALA A 194 13.31 10.50 -32.66
N THR A 195 14.31 11.21 -32.14
CA THR A 195 15.48 11.65 -32.91
C THR A 195 16.65 10.68 -32.83
N ALA A 196 16.80 9.97 -31.72
CA ALA A 196 17.91 9.03 -31.52
C ALA A 196 17.58 7.96 -30.48
N VAL A 197 18.27 6.83 -30.58
CA VAL A 197 18.38 5.86 -29.51
C VAL A 197 19.59 6.22 -28.65
N ALA A 198 19.44 6.21 -27.33
CA ALA A 198 20.51 6.48 -26.39
C ALA A 198 21.63 5.45 -26.53
N GLU A 199 22.88 5.91 -26.53
CA GLU A 199 24.03 5.03 -26.39
C GLU A 199 23.97 4.27 -25.06
N PRO A 200 24.31 2.97 -25.02
CA PRO A 200 24.28 2.19 -23.78
C PRO A 200 25.19 2.82 -22.73
N MET A 201 24.59 3.50 -21.75
CA MET A 201 25.31 4.10 -20.63
C MET A 201 26.04 3.00 -19.86
N ARG A 202 27.36 2.91 -20.04
CA ARG A 202 28.24 2.17 -19.13
C ARG A 202 28.17 2.82 -17.75
N THR A 203 27.41 2.17 -16.85
CA THR A 203 27.69 2.05 -15.42
C THR A 203 28.30 3.30 -14.75
N ALA A 204 27.56 4.41 -14.67
CA ALA A 204 27.99 5.57 -13.87
C ALA A 204 26.86 6.28 -13.09
N ALA A 205 25.57 6.02 -13.36
CA ALA A 205 24.47 6.68 -12.65
C ALA A 205 23.97 5.94 -11.39
N CYS A 206 24.34 4.66 -11.17
CA CYS A 206 23.89 3.90 -9.99
C CYS A 206 24.60 4.26 -8.67
N ALA A 207 25.54 5.21 -8.66
CA ALA A 207 26.34 5.52 -7.47
C ALA A 207 25.90 6.78 -6.70
N LEU A 208 24.86 7.51 -7.13
CA LEU A 208 24.51 8.82 -6.54
C LEU A 208 23.05 8.98 -6.08
N LEU A 209 22.23 7.93 -6.12
CA LEU A 209 20.88 7.96 -5.54
C LEU A 209 20.88 7.23 -4.18
N THR A 210 21.15 7.97 -3.11
CA THR A 210 20.87 7.49 -1.75
C THR A 210 19.37 7.34 -1.55
N SER A 211 18.97 6.29 -0.83
CA SER A 211 17.58 5.90 -0.53
C SER A 211 16.69 7.00 0.09
N ALA A 212 17.27 8.10 0.57
CA ALA A 212 16.55 9.25 1.09
C ALA A 212 15.92 10.17 0.01
N GLN A 213 16.45 10.20 -1.23
CA GLN A 213 15.97 11.12 -2.28
C GLN A 213 14.87 10.54 -3.19
N LEU A 214 14.74 9.21 -3.24
CA LEU A 214 13.62 8.55 -3.95
C LEU A 214 12.32 8.63 -3.14
N VAL A 215 12.40 8.78 -1.81
CA VAL A 215 11.24 8.91 -0.93
C VAL A 215 10.66 10.34 -0.95
N SER A 216 11.48 11.37 -1.17
CA SER A 216 11.01 12.76 -1.15
C SER A 216 10.16 13.18 -2.36
N VAL A 217 10.15 12.39 -3.44
CA VAL A 217 9.28 12.65 -4.61
C VAL A 217 7.85 12.12 -4.38
N ASN A 218 7.66 11.23 -3.39
CA ASN A 218 6.38 10.58 -3.07
C ASN A 218 5.95 10.71 -1.59
N ALA A 219 6.63 11.53 -0.79
CA ALA A 219 6.25 11.75 0.61
C ALA A 219 5.59 13.13 0.80
N ARG A 220 4.47 13.15 1.53
CA ARG A 220 3.83 14.37 2.05
C ARG A 220 4.84 15.09 2.98
N PRO A 221 5.11 16.40 2.80
CA PRO A 221 5.92 17.13 3.76
C PRO A 221 5.10 17.40 5.03
N THR A 222 5.46 16.73 6.12
CA THR A 222 5.03 17.10 7.47
C THR A 222 5.91 18.25 7.98
N THR A 223 5.26 19.39 8.21
CA THR A 223 5.70 20.50 9.09
C THR A 223 7.08 21.11 8.83
N ILE A 224 7.11 22.25 8.11
CA ILE A 224 8.20 23.23 8.29
C ILE A 224 7.95 23.97 9.60
N ARG A 225 8.74 23.59 10.61
CA ARG A 225 8.93 24.33 11.85
C ARG A 225 9.66 25.63 11.51
N ALA A 226 9.03 26.76 11.79
CA ALA A 226 9.62 28.07 11.59
C ALA A 226 10.67 28.33 12.68
N ASP A 227 11.96 28.27 12.32
CA ASP A 227 13.04 28.93 13.04
C ASP A 227 13.71 29.92 12.09
N ARG A 228 13.44 31.22 12.29
CA ARG A 228 14.24 32.33 11.76
C ARG A 228 15.18 32.82 12.85
N PRO A 229 16.45 33.10 12.55
CA PRO A 229 17.19 34.18 13.19
C PRO A 229 17.08 35.46 12.36
N ASP A 230 16.84 36.56 13.07
CA ASP A 230 16.88 37.95 12.59
C ASP A 230 18.13 38.28 11.79
N GLN A 231 17.98 39.12 10.75
CA GLN A 231 18.83 40.30 10.59
C GLN A 231 18.19 41.38 9.71
N ALA A 232 18.35 42.61 10.18
CA ALA A 232 17.60 43.81 9.83
C ALA A 232 18.07 44.49 8.54
N ALA A 233 17.11 45.13 7.87
CA ALA A 233 17.34 46.13 6.83
C ALA A 233 17.83 47.47 7.42
N PRO A 234 18.39 48.35 6.56
CA PRO A 234 18.06 49.76 6.65
C PRO A 234 17.62 50.38 5.31
N ALA A 235 16.65 51.29 5.40
CA ALA A 235 16.26 52.29 4.39
C ALA A 235 17.29 53.47 4.38
N ALA A 236 17.37 54.44 3.47
CA ALA A 236 16.44 55.04 2.51
C ALA A 236 17.20 55.98 1.49
N SER A 237 16.44 56.44 0.48
CA SER A 237 16.42 57.77 -0.17
C SER A 237 17.44 58.24 -1.24
N HIS A 238 16.89 58.41 -2.46
CA HIS A 238 16.80 59.62 -3.34
C HIS A 238 18.02 60.36 -3.95
N GLN A 239 17.80 60.69 -5.25
CA GLN A 239 18.21 61.85 -6.08
C GLN A 239 19.46 61.79 -6.98
N GLY A 240 19.24 61.78 -8.31
CA GLY A 240 19.41 62.98 -9.15
C GLY A 240 20.67 63.12 -10.06
N ALA A 241 20.42 63.16 -11.38
CA ALA A 241 21.20 63.78 -12.49
C ALA A 241 22.59 63.15 -12.81
N ASP A 242 23.13 63.13 -14.04
CA ASP A 242 22.91 63.91 -15.26
C ASP A 242 23.46 63.15 -16.49
N MET A 243 23.04 63.64 -17.67
CA MET A 243 23.34 63.27 -19.07
C MET A 243 24.80 63.64 -19.49
N PRO A 244 25.35 63.21 -20.68
CA PRO A 244 25.01 63.87 -21.96
C PRO A 244 25.15 63.08 -23.30
N GLN A 245 24.20 63.43 -24.18
CA GLN A 245 24.31 63.90 -25.57
C GLN A 245 24.56 62.98 -26.79
N ASP A 246 23.48 62.94 -27.60
CA ASP A 246 23.33 63.51 -28.96
C ASP A 246 24.12 62.86 -30.11
N ASN A 247 23.41 62.17 -31.02
CA ASN A 247 23.37 62.65 -32.40
C ASN A 247 22.10 62.22 -33.15
N ARG A 248 21.67 63.13 -34.02
CA ARG A 248 20.36 63.24 -34.68
C ARG A 248 20.28 62.47 -36.00
N GLY A 249 19.04 62.17 -36.41
CA GLY A 249 18.66 61.83 -37.78
C GLY A 249 17.18 61.46 -37.85
N GLY A 250 16.32 62.38 -38.28
CA GLY A 250 14.87 62.32 -38.09
C GLY A 250 14.04 61.76 -39.25
N SER A 251 12.73 61.62 -39.00
CA SER A 251 11.65 62.14 -39.87
C SER A 251 10.29 62.04 -39.15
N ASN A 252 9.48 63.08 -39.30
CA ASN A 252 8.24 63.41 -38.58
C ASN A 252 7.03 62.51 -38.89
N ALA A 253 6.20 62.26 -37.87
CA ALA A 253 4.74 62.36 -37.96
C ALA A 253 4.19 62.74 -36.58
N ALA A 254 3.53 63.90 -36.49
CA ALA A 254 2.96 64.43 -35.26
C ALA A 254 1.54 63.86 -35.05
N GLU A 255 1.35 63.07 -33.98
CA GLU A 255 0.02 62.72 -33.47
C GLU A 255 -0.40 63.73 -32.38
N THR A 256 -1.37 64.56 -32.72
CA THR A 256 -2.15 65.37 -31.78
C THR A 256 -2.93 64.47 -30.84
N VAL A 257 -2.57 64.46 -29.55
CA VAL A 257 -3.33 63.78 -28.49
C VAL A 257 -4.70 64.47 -28.34
N ASN A 258 -5.75 63.78 -28.78
CA ASN A 258 -7.11 64.30 -28.73
C ASN A 258 -7.70 64.10 -27.32
N ALA A 259 -7.74 65.18 -26.53
CA ALA A 259 -8.22 65.18 -25.14
C ALA A 259 -9.69 64.76 -24.97
N ASP A 260 -10.47 64.71 -26.05
CA ASP A 260 -11.85 64.20 -26.03
C ASP A 260 -11.91 62.67 -26.21
N ALA A 261 -10.94 62.06 -26.92
CA ALA A 261 -10.86 60.60 -27.09
C ALA A 261 -10.48 59.90 -25.77
N ILE A 262 -9.54 60.46 -25.02
CA ILE A 262 -9.15 59.94 -23.69
C ILE A 262 -10.30 60.04 -22.69
N ARG A 263 -11.11 61.11 -22.74
CA ARG A 263 -12.30 61.27 -21.89
C ARG A 263 -13.40 60.26 -22.24
N GLN A 264 -13.58 59.95 -23.53
CA GLN A 264 -14.53 58.93 -23.98
C GLN A 264 -14.09 57.52 -23.56
N GLU A 265 -12.80 57.20 -23.69
CA GLU A 265 -12.23 55.91 -23.29
C GLU A 265 -12.32 55.69 -21.77
N ALA A 266 -12.00 56.72 -20.96
CA ALA A 266 -12.15 56.66 -19.51
C ALA A 266 -13.62 56.49 -19.08
N THR A 267 -14.55 57.14 -19.79
CA THR A 267 -16.00 56.97 -19.53
C THR A 267 -16.49 55.58 -19.91
N GLN A 268 -15.95 54.99 -20.98
CA GLN A 268 -16.31 53.64 -21.43
C GLN A 268 -15.72 52.57 -20.50
N ALA A 269 -14.48 52.74 -20.05
CA ALA A 269 -13.85 51.87 -19.05
C ALA A 269 -14.62 51.88 -17.73
N GLU A 270 -15.07 53.06 -17.28
CA GLU A 270 -15.86 53.17 -16.05
C GLU A 270 -17.25 52.53 -16.19
N ARG A 271 -17.91 52.68 -17.34
CA ARG A 271 -19.17 51.97 -17.62
C ARG A 271 -18.99 50.45 -17.64
N ALA A 272 -17.89 49.96 -18.22
CA ALA A 272 -17.58 48.54 -18.23
C ALA A 272 -17.30 47.99 -16.82
N ARG A 273 -16.58 48.77 -15.99
CA ARG A 273 -16.35 48.44 -14.56
C ARG A 273 -17.67 48.31 -13.81
N VAL A 274 -18.54 49.31 -13.90
CA VAL A 274 -19.86 49.30 -13.23
C VAL A 274 -20.70 48.11 -13.68
N GLN A 275 -20.78 47.85 -15.00
CA GLN A 275 -21.53 46.71 -15.52
C GLN A 275 -21.01 45.37 -15.02
N SER A 276 -19.68 45.19 -14.95
CA SER A 276 -19.08 43.95 -14.46
C SER A 276 -19.36 43.71 -12.98
N ILE A 277 -19.27 44.75 -12.14
CA ILE A 277 -19.55 44.65 -10.70
C ILE A 277 -21.03 44.33 -10.47
N THR A 278 -21.94 45.02 -11.15
CA THR A 278 -23.38 44.76 -11.03
C THR A 278 -23.76 43.36 -11.55
N ALA A 279 -23.13 42.88 -12.62
CA ALA A 279 -23.34 41.52 -13.14
C ALA A 279 -22.86 40.45 -12.14
N ASN A 280 -21.71 40.65 -11.50
CA ASN A 280 -21.15 39.70 -10.53
C ASN A 280 -21.97 39.65 -9.23
N VAL A 281 -22.45 40.78 -8.73
CA VAL A 281 -23.37 40.83 -7.57
C VAL A 281 -24.68 40.09 -7.89
N ARG A 282 -25.23 40.28 -9.10
CA ARG A 282 -26.43 39.58 -9.55
C ARG A 282 -26.20 38.08 -9.72
N ALA A 283 -25.06 37.67 -10.27
CA ALA A 283 -24.68 36.25 -10.40
C ALA A 283 -24.54 35.57 -9.04
N ALA A 284 -24.03 36.30 -8.04
CA ALA A 284 -23.96 35.85 -6.65
C ALA A 284 -25.30 35.89 -5.90
N ARG A 285 -26.39 36.32 -6.55
CA ARG A 285 -27.75 36.48 -5.97
C ARG A 285 -27.80 37.40 -4.73
N LEU A 286 -26.88 38.35 -4.65
CA LEU A 286 -26.83 39.36 -3.59
C LEU A 286 -27.72 40.57 -3.94
N ASP A 287 -28.08 41.36 -2.93
CA ASP A 287 -28.91 42.57 -3.11
C ASP A 287 -28.20 43.58 -4.03
N LEU A 288 -28.94 44.17 -4.97
CA LEU A 288 -28.40 45.13 -5.92
C LEU A 288 -28.00 46.45 -5.25
N ALA A 289 -28.55 46.77 -4.08
CA ALA A 289 -28.08 47.89 -3.27
C ALA A 289 -26.59 47.76 -2.86
N PHE A 290 -26.10 46.52 -2.74
CA PHE A 290 -24.69 46.24 -2.47
C PHE A 290 -23.80 46.50 -3.70
N ALA A 291 -24.32 46.30 -4.92
CA ALA A 291 -23.59 46.68 -6.13
C ALA A 291 -23.37 48.20 -6.21
N ASP A 292 -24.40 48.97 -5.86
CA ASP A 292 -24.33 50.44 -5.85
C ASP A 292 -23.31 50.95 -4.81
N GLU A 293 -23.19 50.28 -3.67
CA GLU A 293 -22.16 50.57 -2.66
C GLU A 293 -20.75 50.34 -3.20
N LEU A 294 -20.48 49.17 -3.78
CA LEU A 294 -19.16 48.82 -4.35
C LEU A 294 -18.77 49.75 -5.51
N VAL A 295 -19.74 50.19 -6.30
CA VAL A 295 -19.55 51.16 -7.39
C VAL A 295 -19.22 52.53 -6.84
N ARG A 296 -19.96 53.01 -5.82
CA ARG A 296 -19.76 54.31 -5.17
C ARG A 296 -18.41 54.42 -4.46
N GLU A 297 -17.90 53.32 -3.91
CA GLU A 297 -16.57 53.26 -3.29
C GLU A 297 -15.42 53.26 -4.31
N GLY A 298 -15.71 53.19 -5.61
CA GLY A 298 -14.69 53.27 -6.67
C GLY A 298 -13.78 52.05 -6.76
N LEU A 299 -14.21 50.90 -6.22
CA LEU A 299 -13.39 49.69 -6.15
C LEU A 299 -13.09 49.11 -7.54
N THR A 300 -11.89 48.57 -7.73
CA THR A 300 -11.59 47.78 -8.94
C THR A 300 -12.43 46.50 -8.97
N VAL A 301 -12.62 45.90 -10.15
CA VAL A 301 -13.46 44.70 -10.32
C VAL A 301 -13.00 43.54 -9.42
N ASP A 302 -11.68 43.35 -9.27
CA ASP A 302 -11.11 42.30 -8.42
C ASP A 302 -11.34 42.55 -6.91
N GLN A 303 -11.26 43.81 -6.48
CA GLN A 303 -11.56 44.19 -5.11
C GLN A 303 -13.05 44.02 -4.80
N ALA A 304 -13.92 44.40 -5.75
CA ALA A 304 -15.35 44.18 -5.65
C ALA A 304 -15.68 42.67 -5.60
N ASN A 305 -15.05 41.85 -6.44
CA ASN A 305 -15.24 40.39 -6.43
C ASN A 305 -14.85 39.76 -5.10
N THR A 306 -13.77 40.23 -4.48
CA THR A 306 -13.36 39.74 -3.15
C THR A 306 -14.41 40.08 -2.07
N ARG A 307 -14.99 41.29 -2.12
CA ARG A 307 -16.09 41.69 -1.21
C ARG A 307 -17.37 40.90 -1.47
N ILE A 308 -17.69 40.63 -2.73
CA ILE A 308 -18.85 39.82 -3.15
C ILE A 308 -18.73 38.39 -2.61
N ILE A 309 -17.54 37.78 -2.74
CA ILE A 309 -17.28 36.42 -2.23
C ILE A 309 -17.46 36.36 -0.71
N ASN A 310 -16.89 37.31 0.03
CA ASN A 310 -17.03 37.34 1.48
C ASN A 310 -18.50 37.51 1.92
N ARG A 311 -19.24 38.40 1.25
CA ARG A 311 -20.66 38.64 1.56
C ARG A 311 -21.56 37.45 1.21
N PHE A 312 -21.23 36.73 0.14
CA PHE A 312 -21.90 35.49 -0.26
C PHE A 312 -21.68 34.38 0.77
N SER A 313 -20.45 34.23 1.28
CA SER A 313 -20.14 33.27 2.34
C SER A 313 -20.90 33.56 3.64
N GLU A 314 -20.99 34.83 4.06
CA GLU A 314 -21.77 35.23 5.25
C GLU A 314 -23.27 34.90 5.11
N GLN A 315 -23.85 35.04 3.91
CA GLN A 315 -25.25 34.69 3.66
C GLN A 315 -25.49 33.17 3.72
N GLN A 316 -24.51 32.35 3.33
CA GLN A 316 -24.60 30.89 3.45
C GLN A 316 -24.51 30.44 4.91
N GLU A 317 -23.63 31.03 5.71
CA GLU A 317 -23.52 30.72 7.14
C GLU A 317 -24.80 31.10 7.91
N GLN A 318 -25.45 32.21 7.55
CA GLN A 318 -26.74 32.59 8.15
C GLN A 318 -27.91 31.70 7.70
N ALA A 319 -27.84 31.10 6.51
CA ALA A 319 -28.86 30.16 6.02
C ALA A 319 -28.75 28.77 6.70
N GLU A 320 -27.55 28.33 7.07
CA GLU A 320 -27.32 27.08 7.80
C GLU A 320 -27.76 27.17 9.29
N GLY A 321 -27.88 28.37 9.84
CA GLY A 321 -28.30 28.60 11.24
C GLY A 321 -29.81 28.49 11.51
N ASN A 322 -30.67 28.45 10.48
CA ASN A 322 -32.12 28.49 10.67
C ASN A 322 -32.76 27.15 10.26
N GLY A 323 -32.78 26.21 11.20
CA GLY A 323 -33.20 24.81 11.04
C GLY A 323 -34.62 24.61 10.52
N THR A 324 -34.78 24.65 9.21
CA THR A 324 -35.94 24.10 8.51
C THR A 324 -35.42 23.22 7.38
N THR A 325 -35.56 21.91 7.55
CA THR A 325 -35.15 20.87 6.59
C THR A 325 -35.94 21.01 5.28
N VAL A 326 -35.37 21.74 4.33
CA VAL A 326 -35.69 21.58 2.91
C VAL A 326 -34.55 20.78 2.29
N ASN A 327 -34.83 19.55 1.91
CA ASN A 327 -33.94 18.68 1.14
C ASN A 327 -33.52 19.39 -0.15
N VAL A 328 -32.30 19.95 -0.14
CA VAL A 328 -31.56 20.30 -1.36
C VAL A 328 -30.15 19.73 -1.22
N ASP A 329 -30.06 18.45 -0.88
CA ASP A 329 -28.82 17.71 -1.06
C ASP A 329 -28.78 17.23 -2.51
N SER A 330 -28.31 18.11 -3.39
CA SER A 330 -27.92 17.78 -4.77
C SER A 330 -26.40 17.83 -4.91
N ARG A 331 -25.70 17.23 -3.94
CA ARG A 331 -24.32 16.78 -4.15
C ARG A 331 -24.36 15.32 -4.58
N ILE A 332 -24.31 15.10 -5.89
CA ILE A 332 -24.13 13.77 -6.47
C ILE A 332 -22.78 13.24 -5.95
N HIS A 333 -22.82 12.23 -5.09
CA HIS A 333 -21.67 11.41 -4.78
C HIS A 333 -21.53 10.38 -5.91
N VAL A 334 -20.35 10.27 -6.52
CA VAL A 334 -20.03 9.15 -7.42
C VAL A 334 -20.01 7.90 -6.55
N GLY A 335 -21.11 7.15 -6.52
CA GLY A 335 -21.12 5.80 -5.95
C GLY A 335 -20.40 4.84 -6.90
N ALA A 336 -19.80 3.78 -6.34
CA ALA A 336 -19.12 2.70 -7.06
C ALA A 336 -19.80 2.33 -8.39
N ASP A 337 -19.03 1.94 -9.42
CA ASP A 337 -19.59 1.60 -10.73
C ASP A 337 -20.59 0.44 -10.65
N ALA A 338 -21.46 0.27 -11.65
CA ALA A 338 -22.43 -0.82 -11.66
C ALA A 338 -21.75 -2.21 -11.56
N SER A 339 -20.55 -2.36 -12.12
CA SER A 339 -19.74 -3.58 -11.98
C SER A 339 -19.23 -3.75 -10.55
N ASP A 340 -18.80 -2.68 -9.89
CA ASP A 340 -18.29 -2.71 -8.51
C ASP A 340 -19.41 -2.95 -7.50
N ARG A 341 -20.58 -2.32 -7.69
CA ARG A 341 -21.79 -2.57 -6.89
C ARG A 341 -22.25 -4.00 -7.05
N TRP A 342 -22.24 -4.54 -8.27
CA TRP A 342 -22.52 -5.95 -8.50
C TRP A 342 -21.48 -6.83 -7.82
N ALA A 343 -20.19 -6.54 -7.97
CA ALA A 343 -19.12 -7.35 -7.40
C ALA A 343 -19.16 -7.39 -5.88
N GLU A 344 -19.36 -6.24 -5.23
CA GLU A 344 -19.49 -6.13 -3.78
C GLU A 344 -20.79 -6.78 -3.28
N GLY A 345 -21.91 -6.55 -3.97
CA GLY A 345 -23.17 -7.23 -3.68
C GLY A 345 -23.05 -8.75 -3.80
N ALA A 346 -22.51 -9.25 -4.91
CA ALA A 346 -22.29 -10.67 -5.15
C ALA A 346 -21.34 -11.29 -4.12
N ARG A 347 -20.27 -10.58 -3.75
CA ARG A 347 -19.32 -10.99 -2.70
C ARG A 347 -20.00 -11.15 -1.35
N LEU A 348 -20.72 -10.12 -0.90
CA LEU A 348 -21.44 -10.15 0.38
C LEU A 348 -22.56 -11.20 0.38
N GLY A 349 -23.26 -11.38 -0.73
CA GLY A 349 -24.30 -12.40 -0.89
C GLY A 349 -23.73 -13.80 -0.77
N LEU A 350 -22.62 -14.08 -1.47
CA LEU A 350 -21.92 -15.36 -1.40
C LEU A 350 -21.34 -15.62 -0.02
N LEU A 351 -20.71 -14.63 0.60
CA LEU A 351 -20.17 -14.74 1.96
C LEU A 351 -21.25 -15.03 3.01
N THR A 352 -22.45 -14.48 2.83
CA THR A 352 -23.60 -14.75 3.70
C THR A 352 -24.01 -16.23 3.60
N ARG A 353 -24.16 -16.74 2.37
CA ARG A 353 -24.46 -18.16 2.12
C ARG A 353 -23.35 -19.08 2.62
N ALA A 354 -22.09 -18.71 2.37
CA ALA A 354 -20.92 -19.44 2.83
C ALA A 354 -20.89 -19.51 4.36
N SER A 355 -21.14 -18.39 5.05
CA SER A 355 -21.22 -18.32 6.51
C SER A 355 -22.31 -19.23 7.07
N GLN A 356 -23.51 -19.23 6.45
CA GLN A 356 -24.60 -20.14 6.81
C GLN A 356 -24.22 -21.61 6.59
N SER A 357 -23.56 -21.93 5.47
CA SER A 357 -23.15 -23.30 5.14
C SER A 357 -22.06 -23.84 6.07
N LEU A 358 -21.19 -22.95 6.58
CA LEU A 358 -20.09 -23.28 7.48
C LEU A 358 -20.53 -23.30 8.95
N GLY A 359 -21.62 -22.60 9.28
CA GLY A 359 -22.03 -22.34 10.66
C GLY A 359 -21.10 -21.36 11.39
N ALA A 360 -20.33 -20.55 10.66
CA ALA A 360 -19.36 -19.61 11.20
C ALA A 360 -19.44 -18.27 10.46
N SER A 361 -19.21 -17.17 11.17
CA SER A 361 -19.20 -15.82 10.56
C SER A 361 -17.92 -15.62 9.76
N LEU A 362 -18.01 -15.56 8.43
CA LEU A 362 -16.88 -15.23 7.54
C LEU A 362 -16.78 -13.72 7.24
N MET A 363 -17.70 -12.94 7.81
CA MET A 363 -17.88 -11.51 7.53
C MET A 363 -17.64 -10.69 8.80
N THR A 364 -17.18 -9.45 8.63
CA THR A 364 -17.13 -8.44 9.68
C THR A 364 -18.54 -7.98 10.06
N ASP A 365 -18.69 -7.27 11.19
CA ASP A 365 -20.00 -6.77 11.61
C ASP A 365 -20.56 -5.67 10.69
N GLU A 366 -19.68 -4.90 10.06
CA GLU A 366 -20.04 -3.92 9.02
C GLU A 366 -20.56 -4.64 7.76
N GLU A 367 -19.82 -5.63 7.26
CA GLU A 367 -20.22 -6.46 6.12
C GLU A 367 -21.54 -7.19 6.38
N ARG A 368 -21.74 -7.69 7.60
CA ARG A 368 -22.99 -8.33 8.01
C ARG A 368 -24.18 -7.37 7.96
N THR A 369 -23.96 -6.11 8.32
CA THR A 369 -24.99 -5.07 8.27
C THR A 369 -25.32 -4.68 6.83
N ALA A 370 -24.30 -4.52 5.99
CA ALA A 370 -24.44 -4.27 4.56
C ALA A 370 -25.14 -5.45 3.83
N ALA A 371 -24.93 -6.68 4.28
CA ALA A 371 -25.50 -7.88 3.66
C ALA A 371 -26.99 -8.15 4.00
N ARG A 372 -27.59 -7.46 4.99
CA ARG A 372 -28.96 -7.80 5.49
C ARG A 372 -30.04 -7.76 4.41
N ASN A 373 -29.92 -6.86 3.44
CA ASN A 373 -30.89 -6.67 2.35
C ASN A 373 -30.25 -6.92 0.97
N ASN A 374 -29.23 -7.78 0.93
CA ASN A 374 -28.48 -8.02 -0.29
C ASN A 374 -29.24 -8.96 -1.25
N GLU A 375 -29.49 -8.48 -2.47
CA GLU A 375 -30.24 -9.17 -3.52
C GLU A 375 -29.58 -10.48 -4.02
N PHE A 376 -28.27 -10.64 -3.82
CA PHE A 376 -27.51 -11.80 -4.30
C PHE A 376 -27.50 -12.98 -3.32
N VAL A 377 -28.02 -12.82 -2.09
CA VAL A 377 -28.02 -13.87 -1.04
C VAL A 377 -28.83 -15.10 -1.45
N GLY A 378 -29.88 -14.93 -2.27
CA GLY A 378 -30.74 -16.02 -2.71
C GLY A 378 -30.24 -16.77 -3.96
N LEU A 379 -29.21 -16.28 -4.65
CA LEU A 379 -28.78 -16.82 -5.93
C LEU A 379 -27.84 -18.02 -5.73
N THR A 380 -28.08 -19.11 -6.47
CA THR A 380 -27.12 -20.21 -6.63
C THR A 380 -25.86 -19.73 -7.36
N LEU A 381 -24.74 -20.46 -7.27
CA LEU A 381 -23.50 -20.08 -7.97
C LEU A 381 -23.68 -19.97 -9.49
N SER A 382 -24.56 -20.78 -10.08
CA SER A 382 -24.91 -20.70 -11.50
C SER A 382 -25.75 -19.46 -11.83
N GLU A 383 -26.65 -19.04 -10.95
CA GLU A 383 -27.43 -17.81 -11.14
C GLU A 383 -26.57 -16.56 -10.89
N LEU A 384 -25.63 -16.65 -9.96
CA LEU A 384 -24.62 -15.62 -9.76
C LEU A 384 -23.76 -15.46 -11.01
N ALA A 385 -23.30 -16.56 -11.62
CA ALA A 385 -22.59 -16.54 -12.92
C ALA A 385 -23.46 -15.94 -14.04
N ARG A 386 -24.76 -16.21 -14.04
CA ARG A 386 -25.71 -15.60 -14.99
C ARG A 386 -25.83 -14.09 -14.78
N SER A 387 -25.94 -13.65 -13.52
CA SER A 387 -26.02 -12.24 -13.16
C SER A 387 -24.73 -11.49 -13.52
N TYR A 388 -23.56 -12.15 -13.38
CA TYR A 388 -22.27 -11.63 -13.82
C TYR A 388 -22.23 -11.40 -15.33
N LEU A 389 -22.64 -12.38 -16.12
CA LEU A 389 -22.69 -12.20 -17.58
C LEU A 389 -23.68 -11.10 -17.97
N SER A 390 -24.81 -11.00 -17.27
CA SER A 390 -25.80 -9.95 -17.49
C SER A 390 -25.26 -8.56 -17.16
N SER A 391 -24.51 -8.40 -16.06
CA SER A 391 -23.89 -7.11 -15.69
C SER A 391 -22.82 -6.68 -16.70
N ARG A 392 -22.27 -7.62 -17.47
CA ARG A 392 -21.33 -7.37 -18.59
C ARG A 392 -22.01 -7.32 -19.96
N ASN A 393 -23.33 -7.18 -20.03
CA ASN A 393 -24.12 -7.15 -21.27
C ASN A 393 -23.92 -8.40 -22.17
N ILE A 394 -23.52 -9.52 -21.59
CA ILE A 394 -23.39 -10.80 -22.29
C ILE A 394 -24.69 -11.59 -22.16
N ARG A 395 -25.34 -11.83 -23.31
CA ARG A 395 -26.54 -12.66 -23.40
C ARG A 395 -26.20 -14.12 -23.06
N SER A 396 -26.66 -14.56 -21.90
CA SER A 396 -26.51 -15.94 -21.40
C SER A 396 -27.75 -16.82 -21.64
N GLY A 397 -28.87 -16.22 -22.04
CA GLY A 397 -30.15 -16.93 -22.24
C GLY A 397 -30.14 -18.00 -23.35
N THR A 398 -29.18 -17.93 -24.27
CA THR A 398 -28.99 -18.93 -25.34
C THR A 398 -27.92 -19.97 -25.00
N MET A 399 -27.26 -19.89 -23.84
CA MET A 399 -26.15 -20.76 -23.46
C MET A 399 -26.63 -21.94 -22.62
N ASN A 400 -26.01 -23.11 -22.82
CA ASN A 400 -26.10 -24.20 -21.85
C ASN A 400 -25.47 -23.76 -20.52
N ARG A 401 -25.91 -24.31 -19.39
CA ARG A 401 -25.38 -24.01 -18.05
C ARG A 401 -23.86 -24.24 -17.97
N MET A 402 -23.33 -25.25 -18.65
CA MET A 402 -21.87 -25.50 -18.77
C MET A 402 -21.15 -24.34 -19.47
N ASP A 403 -21.65 -23.93 -20.63
CA ASP A 403 -21.04 -22.85 -21.42
C ASP A 403 -21.18 -21.50 -20.73
N MET A 404 -22.30 -21.27 -20.04
CA MET A 404 -22.55 -20.07 -19.24
C MET A 404 -21.52 -19.94 -18.11
N VAL A 405 -21.31 -21.01 -17.34
CA VAL A 405 -20.31 -21.00 -16.26
C VAL A 405 -18.90 -20.87 -16.84
N GLY A 406 -18.58 -21.64 -17.89
CA GLY A 406 -17.28 -21.53 -18.58
C GLY A 406 -17.02 -20.11 -19.07
N ARG A 407 -18.03 -19.47 -19.66
CA ARG A 407 -17.93 -18.09 -20.13
C ARG A 407 -17.75 -17.10 -18.99
N ALA A 408 -18.40 -17.30 -17.84
CA ALA A 408 -18.23 -16.45 -16.65
C ALA A 408 -16.78 -16.49 -16.11
N PHE A 409 -16.10 -17.64 -16.15
CA PHE A 409 -14.68 -17.73 -15.78
C PHE A 409 -13.76 -17.00 -16.77
N THR A 410 -14.10 -17.02 -18.07
CA THR A 410 -13.25 -16.46 -19.13
C THR A 410 -13.57 -15.00 -19.48
N THR A 411 -14.72 -14.48 -19.05
CA THR A 411 -15.13 -13.09 -19.34
C THR A 411 -14.31 -12.17 -18.45
N ARG A 412 -13.32 -11.49 -19.03
CA ARG A 412 -12.43 -10.56 -18.31
C ARG A 412 -13.01 -9.14 -18.32
N ASN A 413 -12.52 -8.28 -17.42
CA ASN A 413 -12.72 -6.85 -17.53
C ASN A 413 -12.25 -6.36 -18.90
N ALA A 414 -12.99 -5.43 -19.51
CA ALA A 414 -12.63 -4.82 -20.80
C ALA A 414 -11.32 -4.01 -20.73
N ALA A 415 -10.69 -3.90 -19.55
CA ALA A 415 -9.36 -3.37 -19.33
C ALA A 415 -8.31 -4.51 -19.33
N GLY A 416 -7.74 -4.80 -20.50
CA GLY A 416 -6.44 -5.47 -20.66
C GLY A 416 -6.41 -7.00 -20.56
N LEU A 417 -5.57 -7.61 -21.40
CA LEU A 417 -5.33 -9.05 -21.57
C LEU A 417 -4.80 -9.79 -20.32
N HIS A 418 -4.60 -9.09 -19.20
CA HIS A 418 -4.03 -9.63 -17.94
C HIS A 418 -4.92 -9.45 -16.69
N SER A 419 -6.15 -8.92 -16.81
CA SER A 419 -7.05 -8.76 -15.65
C SER A 419 -7.81 -10.06 -15.32
N THR A 420 -7.79 -10.46 -14.04
CA THR A 420 -8.62 -11.57 -13.53
C THR A 420 -10.11 -11.21 -13.59
N SER A 421 -10.96 -12.16 -13.99
CA SER A 421 -12.42 -11.97 -13.99
C SER A 421 -12.95 -11.77 -12.56
N ASP A 422 -13.94 -10.87 -12.36
CA ASP A 422 -14.52 -10.58 -11.04
C ASP A 422 -15.22 -11.80 -10.43
N PHE A 423 -15.85 -12.63 -11.26
CA PHE A 423 -16.58 -13.81 -10.78
C PHE A 423 -15.63 -14.82 -10.07
N PRO A 424 -14.52 -15.24 -10.67
CA PRO A 424 -13.48 -16.01 -9.98
C PRO A 424 -12.90 -15.31 -8.74
N SER A 425 -12.70 -13.99 -8.78
CA SER A 425 -12.18 -13.21 -7.64
C SER A 425 -13.14 -13.21 -6.43
N ILE A 426 -14.45 -13.19 -6.66
CA ILE A 426 -15.46 -13.32 -5.60
C ILE A 426 -15.40 -14.71 -4.94
N LEU A 427 -15.24 -15.76 -5.75
CA LEU A 427 -15.05 -17.13 -5.24
C LEU A 427 -13.74 -17.22 -4.43
N ALA A 428 -12.67 -16.59 -4.92
CA ALA A 428 -11.38 -16.53 -4.25
C ALA A 428 -11.46 -15.82 -2.91
N ASN A 429 -12.15 -14.67 -2.83
CA ASN A 429 -12.33 -13.94 -1.58
C ASN A 429 -13.07 -14.80 -0.55
N THR A 430 -14.12 -15.50 -0.97
CA THR A 430 -14.87 -16.41 -0.10
C THR A 430 -14.01 -17.57 0.40
N ALA A 431 -13.25 -18.19 -0.51
CA ALA A 431 -12.29 -19.23 -0.15
C ALA A 431 -11.20 -18.73 0.80
N TYR A 432 -10.70 -17.52 0.59
CA TYR A 432 -9.69 -16.89 1.45
C TYR A 432 -10.24 -16.61 2.85
N ARG A 433 -11.46 -16.09 2.99
CA ARG A 433 -12.11 -15.92 4.30
C ARG A 433 -12.31 -17.25 5.02
N ALA A 434 -12.70 -18.30 4.29
CA ALA A 434 -12.84 -19.64 4.87
C ALA A 434 -11.49 -20.22 5.30
N LEU A 435 -10.42 -20.01 4.52
CA LEU A 435 -9.04 -20.36 4.87
C LEU A 435 -8.60 -19.67 6.16
N GLN A 436 -8.79 -18.34 6.25
CA GLN A 436 -8.43 -17.56 7.43
C GLN A 436 -9.22 -18.01 8.67
N ASN A 437 -10.52 -18.26 8.52
CA ASN A 437 -11.35 -18.79 9.61
C ASN A 437 -10.81 -20.14 10.11
N GLY A 438 -10.46 -21.05 9.20
CA GLY A 438 -9.86 -22.33 9.57
C GLY A 438 -8.50 -22.19 10.24
N TYR A 439 -7.69 -21.22 9.83
CA TYR A 439 -6.41 -20.92 10.48
C TYR A 439 -6.59 -20.40 11.91
N ALA A 440 -7.54 -19.49 12.12
CA ALA A 440 -7.84 -18.90 13.43
C ALA A 440 -8.56 -19.86 14.40
N GLU A 441 -9.33 -20.82 13.89
CA GLU A 441 -10.06 -21.80 14.70
C GLU A 441 -9.13 -22.79 15.42
N VAL A 442 -7.95 -23.03 14.86
CA VAL A 442 -6.98 -23.96 15.45
C VAL A 442 -6.15 -23.20 16.48
N ASP A 443 -6.55 -23.36 17.74
CA ASP A 443 -5.72 -22.96 18.87
C ASP A 443 -4.59 -23.98 19.04
N GLU A 444 -3.36 -23.52 18.88
CA GLU A 444 -2.14 -24.33 18.96
C GLU A 444 -1.24 -23.78 20.07
N THR A 445 -0.60 -24.71 20.79
CA THR A 445 0.10 -24.35 22.03
C THR A 445 1.52 -23.83 21.80
N PHE A 446 2.06 -23.99 20.59
CA PHE A 446 3.45 -23.62 20.30
C PHE A 446 3.71 -22.12 20.39
N ASP A 447 2.73 -21.28 20.05
CA ASP A 447 2.86 -19.81 20.10
C ASP A 447 3.16 -19.29 21.51
N ARG A 448 2.93 -20.11 22.54
CA ARG A 448 3.02 -19.72 23.94
C ARG A 448 4.46 -19.76 24.47
N PHE A 449 5.27 -20.67 23.97
CA PHE A 449 6.64 -20.92 24.47
C PHE A 449 7.73 -20.71 23.41
N THR A 450 7.35 -20.28 22.20
CA THR A 450 8.28 -19.96 21.11
C THR A 450 8.36 -18.46 20.87
N ALA A 451 9.53 -17.98 20.44
CA ALA A 451 9.73 -16.60 20.01
C ALA A 451 9.23 -16.42 18.57
N ARG A 452 8.78 -15.20 18.24
CA ARG A 452 8.41 -14.83 16.88
C ARG A 452 9.55 -14.08 16.20
N GLY A 453 10.03 -14.62 15.07
CA GLY A 453 11.04 -13.99 14.24
C GLY A 453 10.48 -13.51 12.91
N THR A 454 11.22 -12.61 12.25
CA THR A 454 10.93 -12.15 10.89
C THR A 454 12.15 -12.31 9.99
N ALA A 455 11.92 -12.55 8.71
CA ALA A 455 12.97 -12.57 7.69
C ALA A 455 12.45 -11.92 6.41
N SER A 456 13.29 -11.16 5.73
CA SER A 456 12.94 -10.49 4.47
C SER A 456 13.18 -11.37 3.23
N ASP A 457 13.91 -12.48 3.38
CA ASP A 457 14.20 -13.40 2.28
C ASP A 457 14.33 -14.87 2.73
N PHE A 458 14.54 -15.76 1.76
CA PHE A 458 14.70 -17.21 1.97
C PHE A 458 16.15 -17.67 2.18
N ARG A 459 17.12 -16.74 2.18
CA ARG A 459 18.52 -17.11 2.39
C ARG A 459 18.71 -17.49 3.87
N PRO A 460 19.68 -18.36 4.19
CA PRO A 460 20.03 -18.60 5.58
C PRO A 460 20.45 -17.28 6.24
N ILE A 461 19.75 -16.89 7.30
CA ILE A 461 20.05 -15.69 8.09
C ILE A 461 20.72 -16.12 9.38
N SER A 462 21.87 -15.55 9.67
CA SER A 462 22.53 -15.73 10.97
C SER A 462 21.86 -14.83 12.01
N ARG A 463 21.21 -15.44 12.99
CA ARG A 463 20.80 -14.81 14.25
C ARG A 463 22.02 -14.77 15.16
N ILE A 464 22.54 -13.58 15.41
CA ILE A 464 23.62 -13.38 16.37
C ILE A 464 23.00 -13.53 17.76
N ASP A 465 23.38 -14.58 18.48
CA ASP A 465 23.13 -14.65 19.92
C ASP A 465 24.04 -13.60 20.57
N LEU A 466 23.44 -12.55 21.12
CA LEU A 466 24.18 -11.58 21.93
C LEU A 466 24.35 -12.22 23.31
N ASN A 467 25.50 -12.87 23.52
CA ASN A 467 25.88 -13.38 24.83
C ASN A 467 25.81 -12.29 25.91
N LEU A 468 25.78 -12.73 27.17
CA LEU A 468 25.65 -11.83 28.31
C LEU A 468 26.77 -10.78 28.32
N PHE A 469 26.42 -9.50 28.48
CA PHE A 469 27.44 -8.46 28.62
C PHE A 469 28.27 -8.70 29.90
N PRO A 470 29.61 -8.56 29.87
CA PRO A 470 30.43 -8.68 31.06
C PRO A 470 29.97 -7.73 32.17
N GLY A 471 30.02 -8.22 33.42
CA GLY A 471 29.64 -7.41 34.58
C GLY A 471 30.42 -6.09 34.61
N LEU A 472 29.78 -5.04 35.12
CA LEU A 472 30.40 -3.72 35.20
C LEU A 472 31.57 -3.77 36.19
N ASP A 473 32.78 -3.54 35.69
CA ASP A 473 33.97 -3.41 36.52
C ASP A 473 33.82 -2.22 37.48
N LYS A 474 34.25 -2.40 38.73
CA LYS A 474 34.36 -1.28 39.67
C LYS A 474 35.46 -0.34 39.18
N VAL A 475 35.07 0.85 38.72
CA VAL A 475 36.01 1.91 38.35
C VAL A 475 36.39 2.66 39.63
N GLU A 476 37.66 2.57 40.03
CA GLU A 476 38.19 3.36 41.14
C GLU A 476 38.23 4.86 40.76
N GLU A 477 38.20 5.76 41.74
CA GLU A 477 38.18 7.21 41.50
C GLU A 477 39.44 7.64 40.70
N GLY A 478 39.23 8.05 39.44
CA GLY A 478 40.30 8.40 38.49
C GLY A 478 40.77 7.26 37.55
N GLY A 479 40.15 6.08 37.60
CA GLY A 479 40.46 4.95 36.72
C GLY A 479 39.80 5.04 35.34
N GLU A 480 40.41 4.39 34.34
CA GLU A 480 39.85 4.25 32.99
C GLU A 480 38.80 3.12 32.91
N TYR A 481 37.75 3.34 32.13
CA TYR A 481 36.75 2.32 31.80
C TYR A 481 37.36 1.28 30.85
N LYS A 482 37.17 -0.01 31.15
CA LYS A 482 37.58 -1.09 30.24
C LYS A 482 36.49 -1.39 29.22
N TYR A 483 36.90 -1.75 28.01
CA TYR A 483 36.00 -2.25 26.98
C TYR A 483 35.53 -3.67 27.32
N GLY A 484 34.22 -3.86 27.45
CA GLY A 484 33.60 -5.18 27.49
C GLY A 484 33.45 -5.73 26.07
N THR A 485 33.90 -6.96 25.85
CA THR A 485 33.71 -7.69 24.58
C THR A 485 32.59 -8.72 24.75
N ILE A 486 31.71 -8.83 23.75
CA ILE A 486 30.64 -9.85 23.68
C ILE A 486 31.07 -10.91 22.65
N GLY A 487 30.96 -12.20 22.99
CA GLY A 487 31.12 -13.30 22.03
C GLY A 487 29.92 -13.41 21.08
N ASP A 488 30.18 -13.65 19.79
CA ASP A 488 29.15 -13.83 18.75
C ASP A 488 29.11 -15.31 18.33
N SER A 489 27.98 -15.98 18.57
CA SER A 489 27.68 -17.29 17.99
C SER A 489 26.39 -17.20 17.19
N GLY A 490 26.53 -17.28 15.85
CA GLY A 490 25.45 -16.95 14.92
C GLY A 490 24.57 -18.12 14.46
N VAL A 491 23.47 -18.40 15.16
CA VAL A 491 22.16 -18.96 14.72
C VAL A 491 21.72 -18.99 13.25
N THR A 492 22.12 -19.90 12.35
CA THR A 492 21.52 -19.90 10.99
C THR A 492 20.07 -20.41 10.98
N VAL A 493 19.13 -19.53 10.61
CA VAL A 493 17.70 -19.83 10.43
C VAL A 493 17.32 -19.68 8.95
N GLN A 494 16.49 -20.59 8.44
CA GLN A 494 16.03 -20.56 7.04
C GLN A 494 14.53 -20.84 6.99
N ILE A 495 13.82 -20.07 6.15
CA ILE A 495 12.40 -20.25 5.86
C ILE A 495 12.20 -21.28 4.75
N ALA A 496 11.14 -22.08 4.87
CA ALA A 496 10.66 -22.95 3.79
C ALA A 496 9.20 -22.63 3.45
N THR A 497 8.84 -22.83 2.17
CA THR A 497 7.47 -22.67 1.69
C THR A 497 6.70 -23.98 1.77
N TYR A 498 5.58 -23.97 2.48
CA TYR A 498 4.65 -25.09 2.57
C TYR A 498 3.37 -24.75 1.81
N GLY A 499 2.95 -25.60 0.87
CA GLY A 499 1.75 -25.30 0.09
C GLY A 499 1.12 -26.49 -0.61
N LYS A 500 -0.15 -26.34 -0.97
CA LYS A 500 -0.96 -27.30 -1.74
C LYS A 500 -1.91 -26.54 -2.66
N ILE A 501 -2.23 -27.18 -3.79
CA ILE A 501 -3.18 -26.65 -4.77
C ILE A 501 -4.50 -27.41 -4.60
N PHE A 502 -5.62 -26.69 -4.72
CA PHE A 502 -6.94 -27.27 -4.93
C PHE A 502 -7.63 -26.56 -6.09
N ALA A 503 -8.60 -27.21 -6.73
CA ALA A 503 -9.32 -26.64 -7.86
C ALA A 503 -10.82 -26.56 -7.57
N ILE A 504 -11.46 -25.48 -7.98
CA ILE A 504 -12.91 -25.36 -8.05
C ILE A 504 -13.30 -25.71 -9.49
N THR A 505 -13.99 -26.84 -9.66
CA THR A 505 -14.43 -27.34 -10.97
C THR A 505 -15.75 -26.70 -11.40
N ARG A 506 -16.00 -26.60 -12.71
CA ARG A 506 -17.31 -26.15 -13.26
C ARG A 506 -18.47 -27.00 -12.74
N GLN A 507 -18.25 -28.29 -12.52
CA GLN A 507 -19.27 -29.19 -11.95
C GLN A 507 -19.66 -28.77 -10.53
N ALA A 508 -18.70 -28.35 -9.69
CA ALA A 508 -18.99 -27.87 -8.33
C ALA A 508 -19.87 -26.60 -8.35
N ILE A 509 -19.64 -25.70 -9.30
CA ILE A 509 -20.45 -24.49 -9.49
C ILE A 509 -21.87 -24.81 -9.95
N ILE A 510 -22.02 -25.80 -10.83
CA ILE A 510 -23.33 -26.23 -11.34
C ILE A 510 -24.14 -26.93 -10.27
N ASN A 511 -23.48 -27.73 -9.44
CA ASN A 511 -24.08 -28.42 -8.31
C ASN A 511 -24.27 -27.51 -7.08
N ASP A 512 -23.90 -26.22 -7.18
CA ASP A 512 -23.99 -25.24 -6.10
C ASP A 512 -23.27 -25.70 -4.81
N ASP A 513 -22.16 -26.45 -4.97
CA ASP A 513 -21.40 -27.02 -3.85
C ASP A 513 -20.51 -25.96 -3.18
N LEU A 514 -21.13 -25.20 -2.27
CA LEU A 514 -20.44 -24.24 -1.41
C LEU A 514 -19.37 -24.91 -0.52
N GLY A 515 -19.45 -26.23 -0.30
CA GLY A 515 -18.50 -26.98 0.51
C GLY A 515 -17.09 -27.02 -0.10
N MET A 516 -16.99 -27.06 -1.43
CA MET A 516 -15.69 -26.98 -2.12
C MET A 516 -15.02 -25.61 -1.98
N ILE A 517 -15.81 -24.55 -1.82
CA ILE A 517 -15.35 -23.17 -1.67
C ILE A 517 -15.07 -22.84 -0.21
N THR A 518 -15.73 -23.51 0.74
CA THR A 518 -15.64 -23.20 2.18
C THR A 518 -14.84 -24.25 2.95
N ARG A 519 -15.27 -25.51 2.92
CA ARG A 519 -14.72 -26.58 3.79
C ARG A 519 -13.31 -26.99 3.40
N ILE A 520 -12.99 -27.03 2.10
CA ILE A 520 -11.63 -27.36 1.66
C ILE A 520 -10.65 -26.26 2.11
N PRO A 521 -10.86 -24.97 1.80
CA PRO A 521 -9.99 -23.90 2.28
C PRO A 521 -9.92 -23.85 3.81
N GLN A 522 -11.04 -24.01 4.52
CA GLN A 522 -11.03 -24.06 5.99
C GLN A 522 -10.12 -25.18 6.51
N ARG A 523 -10.23 -26.39 5.96
CA ARG A 523 -9.36 -27.52 6.34
C ARG A 523 -7.90 -27.27 6.00
N MET A 524 -7.62 -26.60 4.89
CA MET A 524 -6.25 -26.20 4.52
C MET A 524 -5.68 -25.16 5.49
N GLY A 525 -6.49 -24.20 5.96
CA GLY A 525 -6.10 -23.23 6.98
C GLY A 525 -5.75 -23.92 8.30
N ARG A 526 -6.61 -24.85 8.75
CA ARG A 526 -6.34 -25.69 9.92
C ARG A 526 -5.05 -26.50 9.76
N ALA A 527 -4.81 -27.06 8.58
CA ALA A 527 -3.60 -27.83 8.28
C ALA A 527 -2.33 -26.96 8.25
N ALA A 528 -2.42 -25.71 7.78
CA ALA A 528 -1.32 -24.77 7.78
C ALA A 528 -0.82 -24.48 9.20
N LYS A 529 -1.72 -24.13 10.13
CA LYS A 529 -1.35 -23.90 11.55
C LYS A 529 -0.75 -25.15 12.19
N ARG A 530 -1.35 -26.32 11.94
CA ARG A 530 -0.83 -27.62 12.41
C ARG A 530 0.55 -27.95 11.86
N THR A 531 0.88 -27.51 10.65
CA THR A 531 2.20 -27.73 10.05
C THR A 531 3.27 -27.00 10.85
N ILE A 532 3.03 -25.73 11.24
CA ILE A 532 3.94 -25.00 12.13
C ILE A 532 4.11 -25.73 13.45
N GLY A 533 3.01 -26.15 14.09
CA GLY A 533 3.07 -26.93 15.34
C GLY A 533 3.88 -28.21 15.18
N ASN A 534 3.68 -28.96 14.09
CA ASN A 534 4.46 -30.16 13.80
C ASN A 534 5.96 -29.85 13.68
N LEU A 535 6.34 -28.73 13.07
CA LEU A 535 7.74 -28.31 12.94
C LEU A 535 8.37 -27.97 14.30
N VAL A 536 7.65 -27.25 15.17
CA VAL A 536 8.12 -26.92 16.52
C VAL A 536 8.35 -28.19 17.36
N PHE A 537 7.36 -29.07 17.41
CA PHE A 537 7.50 -30.32 18.17
C PHE A 537 8.51 -31.28 17.53
N ALA A 538 8.75 -31.19 16.21
CA ALA A 538 9.83 -31.94 15.56
C ALA A 538 11.23 -31.51 16.05
N ILE A 539 11.44 -30.24 16.43
CA ILE A 539 12.70 -29.80 17.05
C ILE A 539 12.87 -30.44 18.43
N ILE A 540 11.83 -30.43 19.26
CA ILE A 540 11.87 -31.00 20.62
C ILE A 540 12.11 -32.52 20.56
N ASN A 541 11.35 -33.23 19.72
CA ASN A 541 11.42 -34.68 19.60
C ASN A 541 12.67 -35.15 18.83
N GLY A 542 13.08 -34.41 17.80
CA GLY A 542 14.20 -34.77 16.92
C GLY A 542 15.57 -34.51 17.52
N ASN A 543 15.67 -33.64 18.55
CA ASN A 543 16.91 -33.30 19.23
C ASN A 543 18.06 -32.90 18.27
N PRO A 544 17.85 -31.87 17.41
CA PRO A 544 18.82 -31.53 16.36
C PRO A 544 20.14 -31.05 16.94
N THR A 545 21.22 -31.20 16.17
CA THR A 545 22.54 -30.64 16.50
C THR A 545 22.52 -29.12 16.42
N MET A 546 23.05 -28.48 17.46
CA MET A 546 23.26 -27.04 17.59
C MET A 546 24.59 -26.63 16.94
N GLN A 547 24.91 -25.34 16.98
CA GLN A 547 26.07 -24.77 16.27
C GLN A 547 27.42 -25.22 16.81
N ASP A 548 27.44 -25.60 18.09
CA ASP A 548 28.61 -26.11 18.79
C ASP A 548 28.93 -27.58 18.43
N GLY A 549 28.11 -28.21 17.58
CA GLY A 549 28.23 -29.62 17.21
C GLY A 549 27.59 -30.59 18.20
N THR A 550 26.97 -30.10 19.28
CA THR A 550 26.28 -30.90 20.30
C THR A 550 24.77 -30.92 20.04
N ALA A 551 24.08 -32.02 20.36
CA ALA A 551 22.62 -32.09 20.27
C ALA A 551 21.93 -31.10 21.23
N LEU A 552 20.75 -30.57 20.84
CA LEU A 552 19.97 -29.61 21.63
C LEU A 552 19.88 -29.98 23.13
N PHE A 553 19.45 -31.21 23.43
CA PHE A 553 19.47 -31.82 24.74
C PHE A 553 20.67 -32.74 24.88
N HIS A 554 21.64 -32.33 25.70
CA HIS A 554 22.86 -33.08 25.94
C HIS A 554 23.44 -32.81 27.34
N ALA A 555 24.25 -33.74 27.85
CA ALA A 555 24.89 -33.59 29.15
C ALA A 555 25.83 -32.36 29.19
N ASN A 556 26.57 -32.09 28.11
CA ASN A 556 27.47 -30.94 27.99
C ASN A 556 26.73 -29.60 28.10
N HIS A 557 25.47 -29.54 27.66
CA HIS A 557 24.61 -28.37 27.78
C HIS A 557 23.99 -28.22 29.18
N GLY A 558 24.20 -29.18 30.09
CA GLY A 558 23.58 -29.18 31.41
C GLY A 558 22.04 -29.20 31.38
N ASN A 559 21.44 -29.56 30.25
CA ASN A 559 20.00 -29.48 30.01
C ASN A 559 19.36 -30.86 29.75
N LEU A 560 20.13 -31.93 29.83
CA LEU A 560 19.66 -33.30 29.84
C LEU A 560 19.80 -33.86 31.27
N LEU A 561 18.67 -34.10 31.92
CA LEU A 561 18.60 -34.62 33.28
C LEU A 561 18.67 -36.14 33.29
N THR A 562 19.01 -36.69 34.45
CA THR A 562 18.88 -38.13 34.69
C THR A 562 17.40 -38.52 34.67
N GLY A 563 17.09 -39.62 33.98
CA GLY A 563 15.72 -40.15 33.85
C GLY A 563 15.05 -40.33 35.21
N ALA A 564 13.92 -39.68 35.41
CA ALA A 564 13.12 -39.77 36.61
C ALA A 564 11.64 -39.59 36.30
N ALA A 565 10.79 -40.26 37.08
CA ALA A 565 9.35 -40.09 36.98
C ALA A 565 8.97 -38.63 37.31
N LEU A 566 7.91 -38.13 36.67
CA LEU A 566 7.39 -36.80 36.97
C LEU A 566 6.93 -36.72 38.44
N SER A 567 7.59 -35.91 39.24
CA SER A 567 7.33 -35.67 40.67
C SER A 567 7.78 -34.26 41.06
N ALA A 568 7.39 -33.79 42.25
CA ALA A 568 7.87 -32.51 42.77
C ALA A 568 9.40 -32.47 42.91
N ASP A 569 10.02 -33.58 43.33
CA ASP A 569 11.49 -33.69 43.44
C ASP A 569 12.20 -33.61 42.10
N SER A 570 11.70 -34.31 41.07
CA SER A 570 12.32 -34.30 39.74
C SER A 570 12.14 -32.94 39.05
N LEU A 571 11.01 -32.26 39.28
CA LEU A 571 10.75 -30.90 38.81
C LEU A 571 11.62 -29.85 39.51
N ASP A 572 11.80 -29.95 40.83
CA ASP A 572 12.67 -29.02 41.56
C ASP A 572 14.15 -29.19 41.16
N THR A 573 14.58 -30.44 40.93
CA THR A 573 15.90 -30.74 40.37
C THR A 573 16.08 -30.12 38.99
N ALA A 574 15.06 -30.22 38.13
CA ALA A 574 15.08 -29.63 36.79
C ALA A 574 15.11 -28.10 36.81
N ARG A 575 14.29 -27.49 37.67
CA ARG A 575 14.28 -26.03 37.93
C ARG A 575 15.64 -25.56 38.40
N ALA A 576 16.25 -26.26 39.36
CA ALA A 576 17.58 -25.93 39.85
C ALA A 576 18.66 -26.09 38.78
N ALA A 577 18.54 -27.07 37.88
CA ALA A 577 19.45 -27.22 36.74
C ALA A 577 19.32 -26.05 35.75
N MET A 578 18.09 -25.63 35.42
CA MET A 578 17.87 -24.45 34.56
C MET A 578 18.42 -23.17 35.21
N ALA A 579 18.19 -22.96 36.51
CA ALA A 579 18.72 -21.79 37.21
C ALA A 579 20.26 -21.75 37.23
N LYS A 580 20.91 -22.92 37.22
CA LYS A 580 22.38 -23.07 37.23
C LYS A 580 23.03 -23.10 35.85
N GLN A 581 22.26 -22.89 34.78
CA GLN A 581 22.80 -22.76 33.43
C GLN A 581 23.86 -21.65 33.40
N LYS A 582 24.96 -21.92 32.71
CA LYS A 582 26.12 -21.02 32.64
C LYS A 582 26.18 -20.37 31.27
N ASP A 583 26.83 -19.21 31.25
CA ASP A 583 27.20 -18.57 30.00
C ASP A 583 28.43 -19.27 29.38
N PRO A 584 28.48 -19.49 28.04
CA PRO A 584 29.62 -20.06 27.34
C PRO A 584 30.92 -19.28 27.56
N ASP A 585 30.82 -17.95 27.69
CA ASP A 585 31.96 -17.07 27.96
C ASP A 585 32.31 -17.04 29.45
N ASN A 586 31.61 -17.83 30.27
CA ASN A 586 31.79 -18.00 31.72
C ASN A 586 31.75 -16.66 32.48
N ILE A 587 31.01 -15.68 31.94
CA ILE A 587 30.83 -14.33 32.49
C ILE A 587 30.03 -14.37 33.79
N ALA A 588 28.99 -15.22 33.85
CA ALA A 588 28.18 -15.44 35.04
C ALA A 588 28.23 -16.91 35.47
N ALA A 589 28.41 -17.14 36.77
CA ALA A 589 28.46 -18.48 37.36
C ALA A 589 27.12 -19.24 37.29
N ALA A 590 26.01 -18.51 37.14
CA ALA A 590 24.66 -19.02 36.93
C ALA A 590 23.77 -17.90 36.34
N LEU A 591 22.89 -18.25 35.40
CA LEU A 591 22.00 -17.30 34.71
C LEU A 591 20.64 -17.12 35.39
N ASN A 592 20.35 -17.91 36.43
CA ASN A 592 19.10 -17.86 37.20
C ASN A 592 17.83 -17.93 36.32
N ILE A 593 17.88 -18.71 35.24
CA ILE A 593 16.76 -18.92 34.33
C ILE A 593 15.68 -19.73 35.04
N SER A 594 14.46 -19.19 35.08
CA SER A 594 13.30 -19.87 35.65
C SER A 594 12.44 -20.51 34.55
N PRO A 595 11.91 -21.72 34.78
CA PRO A 595 10.94 -22.32 33.86
C PRO A 595 9.61 -21.56 33.91
N ARG A 596 8.98 -21.36 32.74
CA ARG A 596 7.63 -20.78 32.60
C ARG A 596 6.62 -21.83 32.14
N PHE A 597 7.06 -22.80 31.35
CA PHE A 597 6.23 -23.83 30.73
C PHE A 597 6.77 -25.24 31.03
N LEU A 598 5.86 -26.17 31.32
CA LEU A 598 6.11 -27.59 31.47
C LEU A 598 5.42 -28.33 30.31
N LEU A 599 6.23 -28.83 29.38
CA LEU A 599 5.76 -29.57 28.21
C LEU A 599 5.74 -31.06 28.54
N VAL A 600 4.56 -31.67 28.43
CA VAL A 600 4.36 -33.08 28.78
C VAL A 600 3.55 -33.82 27.72
N PRO A 601 3.76 -35.13 27.54
CA PRO A 601 2.84 -36.00 26.85
C PRO A 601 1.45 -35.94 27.51
N VAL A 602 0.39 -36.14 26.73
CA VAL A 602 -1.01 -36.18 27.21
C VAL A 602 -1.16 -37.23 28.32
N ALA A 603 -0.43 -38.35 28.23
CA ALA A 603 -0.40 -39.37 29.28
C ALA A 603 0.01 -38.84 30.67
N LEU A 604 0.91 -37.85 30.72
CA LEU A 604 1.39 -37.23 31.97
C LEU A 604 0.64 -35.94 32.35
N GLY A 605 -0.19 -35.40 31.45
CA GLY A 605 -0.86 -34.11 31.63
C GLY A 605 -1.73 -34.02 32.89
N GLY A 606 -2.45 -35.09 33.25
CA GLY A 606 -3.24 -35.13 34.48
C GLY A 606 -2.37 -35.00 35.74
N LYS A 607 -1.29 -35.79 35.79
CA LYS A 607 -0.32 -35.78 36.89
C LYS A 607 0.41 -34.44 36.99
N ALA A 608 0.82 -33.87 35.87
CA ALA A 608 1.49 -32.56 35.81
C ALA A 608 0.60 -31.45 36.37
N ARG A 609 -0.68 -31.38 35.96
CA ARG A 609 -1.62 -30.37 36.47
C ARG A 609 -1.89 -30.55 37.97
N GLN A 610 -2.02 -31.80 38.43
CA GLN A 610 -2.18 -32.08 39.86
C GLN A 610 -0.97 -31.58 40.67
N ILE A 611 0.25 -31.85 40.20
CA ILE A 611 1.47 -31.38 40.88
C ILE A 611 1.59 -29.86 40.86
N MET A 612 1.22 -29.18 39.77
CA MET A 612 1.29 -27.71 39.70
C MET A 612 0.20 -27.00 40.52
N ALA A 613 -0.99 -27.62 40.69
CA ALA A 613 -2.12 -27.02 41.40
C ALA A 613 -2.19 -27.37 42.90
N SER A 614 -1.52 -28.45 43.33
CA SER A 614 -1.56 -28.88 44.73
C SER A 614 -0.89 -27.85 45.65
N GLN A 615 -1.55 -27.47 46.75
CA GLN A 615 -0.95 -26.61 47.77
C GLN A 615 -0.05 -27.37 48.76
N THR A 616 -0.27 -28.67 48.89
CA THR A 616 0.55 -29.57 49.73
C THR A 616 1.46 -30.44 48.87
N GLU A 617 2.60 -30.85 49.40
CA GLU A 617 3.60 -31.66 48.66
C GLU A 617 2.95 -32.95 48.11
N PRO A 618 2.89 -33.14 46.77
CA PRO A 618 2.20 -34.28 46.17
C PRO A 618 2.85 -35.62 46.56
N GLY A 619 2.04 -36.55 47.08
CA GLY A 619 2.49 -37.89 47.48
C GLY A 619 2.96 -38.02 48.93
N GLN A 620 2.91 -36.95 49.72
CA GLN A 620 3.16 -36.97 51.17
C GLN A 620 1.83 -36.85 51.93
N ASN A 621 1.59 -37.72 52.92
CA ASN A 621 0.44 -37.63 53.84
C ASN A 621 0.68 -36.58 54.94
N ASN A 622 1.15 -35.39 54.57
CA ASN A 622 1.43 -34.31 55.52
C ASN A 622 0.97 -32.97 54.97
N ALA A 623 -0.20 -32.53 55.44
CA ALA A 623 -0.83 -31.28 55.01
C ALA A 623 -0.07 -30.01 55.42
N ALA A 624 0.96 -30.12 56.27
CA ALA A 624 1.78 -28.99 56.69
C ALA A 624 2.95 -28.68 55.74
N LEU A 625 3.28 -29.58 54.81
CA LEU A 625 4.35 -29.37 53.84
C LEU A 625 3.79 -28.67 52.59
N ALA A 626 4.12 -27.38 52.44
CA ALA A 626 3.78 -26.62 51.25
C ALA A 626 4.51 -27.17 50.02
N ASN A 627 3.80 -27.23 48.89
CA ASN A 627 4.35 -27.72 47.64
C ASN A 627 5.42 -26.75 47.08
N ARG A 628 6.64 -27.26 46.91
CA ARG A 628 7.78 -26.47 46.43
C ARG A 628 7.67 -26.04 44.96
N VAL A 629 6.88 -26.75 44.15
CA VAL A 629 6.75 -26.51 42.71
C VAL A 629 5.35 -26.01 42.32
N ALA A 630 4.52 -25.63 43.29
CA ALA A 630 3.18 -25.08 43.01
C ALA A 630 3.29 -23.81 42.16
N GLY A 631 2.51 -23.76 41.07
CA GLY A 631 2.51 -22.61 40.15
C GLY A 631 3.86 -22.32 39.47
N MET A 632 4.82 -23.24 39.54
CA MET A 632 6.17 -23.04 38.98
C MET A 632 6.14 -22.83 37.47
N ALA A 633 5.35 -23.64 36.76
CA ALA A 633 5.26 -23.61 35.32
C ALA A 633 3.84 -23.92 34.85
N GLU A 634 3.48 -23.39 33.70
CA GLU A 634 2.22 -23.71 33.07
C GLU A 634 2.31 -25.03 32.30
N VAL A 635 1.36 -25.93 32.53
CA VAL A 635 1.35 -27.25 31.91
C VAL A 635 0.79 -27.19 30.49
N ILE A 636 1.61 -27.52 29.50
CA ILE A 636 1.24 -27.72 28.11
C ILE A 636 1.31 -29.23 27.82
N ALA A 637 0.15 -29.84 27.59
CA ALA A 637 0.05 -31.25 27.24
C ALA A 637 -0.25 -31.39 25.74
N ASP A 638 0.63 -32.04 24.99
CA ASP A 638 0.49 -32.18 23.53
C ASP A 638 0.74 -33.63 23.08
N ALA A 639 -0.15 -34.13 22.20
CA ALA A 639 -0.11 -35.51 21.70
C ALA A 639 1.11 -35.81 20.83
N ARG A 640 1.73 -34.78 20.22
CA ARG A 640 2.96 -34.94 19.43
C ARG A 640 4.15 -35.35 20.30
N LEU A 641 4.12 -35.08 21.60
CA LEU A 641 5.15 -35.55 22.53
C LEU A 641 4.97 -37.03 22.86
N ASP A 642 3.72 -37.52 23.00
CA ASP A 642 3.44 -38.95 23.22
C ASP A 642 3.99 -39.83 22.09
N ALA A 643 3.98 -39.31 20.85
CA ALA A 643 4.52 -40.02 19.69
C ALA A 643 6.04 -40.28 19.79
N SER A 644 6.78 -39.47 20.56
CA SER A 644 8.22 -39.66 20.79
C SER A 644 8.48 -40.44 22.08
N SER A 645 7.83 -40.07 23.18
CA SER A 645 7.92 -40.79 24.45
C SER A 645 6.74 -40.44 25.35
N ALA A 646 6.09 -41.45 25.93
CA ALA A 646 5.01 -41.26 26.89
C ALA A 646 5.51 -40.85 28.30
N THR A 647 6.81 -40.94 28.56
CA THR A 647 7.41 -40.69 29.88
C THR A 647 8.32 -39.47 29.93
N ALA A 648 8.87 -39.04 28.79
CA ALA A 648 9.74 -37.87 28.72
C ALA A 648 8.95 -36.58 28.91
N TRP A 649 9.56 -35.61 29.58
CA TRP A 649 8.97 -34.30 29.82
C TRP A 649 10.03 -33.20 29.73
N TYR A 650 9.59 -31.99 29.45
CA TYR A 650 10.47 -30.86 29.14
C TYR A 650 10.06 -29.62 29.91
N LEU A 651 11.03 -28.79 30.29
CA LEU A 651 10.80 -27.44 30.78
C LEU A 651 11.28 -26.44 29.75
N ALA A 652 10.52 -25.36 29.59
CA ALA A 652 10.89 -24.22 28.77
C ALA A 652 10.76 -22.91 29.58
N ALA A 653 11.73 -22.02 29.43
CA ALA A 653 11.68 -20.65 29.89
C ALA A 653 10.71 -19.82 29.02
N ASP A 654 10.42 -18.59 29.44
CA ASP A 654 9.70 -17.65 28.58
C ASP A 654 10.61 -17.20 27.44
N ALA A 655 10.13 -17.32 26.20
CA ALA A 655 10.91 -17.02 25.00
C ALA A 655 11.29 -15.53 24.88
N ASN A 656 10.60 -14.63 25.60
CA ASN A 656 10.97 -13.22 25.69
C ASN A 656 12.11 -12.94 26.68
N SER A 657 12.33 -13.86 27.64
CA SER A 657 13.34 -13.70 28.69
C SER A 657 14.65 -14.42 28.38
N THR A 658 14.57 -15.51 27.61
CA THR A 658 15.70 -16.33 27.22
C THR A 658 15.37 -16.98 25.90
N ASP A 659 16.29 -16.93 24.96
CA ASP A 659 16.10 -17.54 23.65
C ASP A 659 15.92 -19.06 23.78
N THR A 660 14.87 -19.57 23.14
CA THR A 660 14.54 -21.00 23.12
C THR A 660 14.39 -21.47 21.67
N ILE A 661 13.16 -21.50 21.15
CA ILE A 661 12.81 -21.87 19.79
C ILE A 661 12.17 -20.64 19.13
N GLU A 662 12.64 -20.26 17.96
CA GLU A 662 12.05 -19.21 17.13
C GLU A 662 11.21 -19.84 16.01
N VAL A 663 10.03 -19.28 15.79
CA VAL A 663 9.26 -19.44 14.56
C VAL A 663 9.40 -18.16 13.74
N THR A 664 10.09 -18.27 12.61
CA THR A 664 10.39 -17.16 11.71
C THR A 664 9.40 -17.12 10.56
N TYR A 665 8.81 -15.96 10.32
CA TYR A 665 7.87 -15.73 9.22
C TYR A 665 8.46 -14.77 8.18
N LEU A 666 8.09 -14.96 6.90
CA LEU A 666 8.51 -14.08 5.82
C LEU A 666 7.79 -12.73 5.97
N ASP A 667 8.56 -11.64 6.05
CA ASP A 667 8.10 -10.27 6.29
C ASP A 667 7.15 -10.12 7.50
N GLY A 668 7.25 -11.04 8.47
CA GLY A 668 6.37 -11.09 9.63
C GLY A 668 4.92 -11.53 9.33
N ASN A 669 4.63 -12.02 8.11
CA ASN A 669 3.31 -12.54 7.79
C ASN A 669 3.13 -13.97 8.32
N ASP A 670 2.37 -14.09 9.41
CA ASP A 670 2.07 -15.37 10.07
C ASP A 670 0.79 -16.05 9.56
N THR A 671 0.18 -15.53 8.49
CA THR A 671 -1.06 -16.07 7.91
C THR A 671 -0.83 -16.72 6.54
N PRO A 672 -1.57 -17.79 6.19
CA PRO A 672 -1.44 -18.44 4.90
C PRO A 672 -1.95 -17.52 3.76
N PHE A 673 -1.20 -17.50 2.67
CA PHE A 673 -1.52 -16.75 1.45
C PHE A 673 -2.22 -17.65 0.43
N MET A 674 -3.09 -17.08 -0.41
CA MET A 674 -3.74 -17.79 -1.51
C MET A 674 -3.56 -17.07 -2.85
N ASP A 675 -2.91 -17.75 -3.80
CA ASP A 675 -2.83 -17.34 -5.21
C ASP A 675 -3.93 -18.03 -6.02
N GLN A 676 -4.37 -17.38 -7.10
CA GLN A 676 -5.37 -17.90 -8.02
C GLN A 676 -4.80 -17.98 -9.44
N LYS A 677 -5.18 -19.02 -10.19
CA LYS A 677 -4.90 -19.15 -11.63
C LYS A 677 -6.09 -19.79 -12.36
N ASP A 678 -6.33 -19.34 -13.59
CA ASP A 678 -7.26 -20.03 -14.50
C ASP A 678 -6.74 -21.45 -14.80
N GLY A 679 -7.60 -22.45 -14.64
CA GLY A 679 -7.23 -23.85 -14.81
C GLY A 679 -6.95 -24.18 -16.29
N TRP A 680 -5.75 -24.71 -16.57
CA TRP A 680 -5.41 -25.31 -17.86
C TRP A 680 -5.67 -26.83 -17.84
N SER A 681 -5.34 -27.47 -16.72
CA SER A 681 -5.55 -28.91 -16.44
C SER A 681 -6.96 -29.24 -15.96
N VAL A 682 -7.68 -28.24 -15.44
CA VAL A 682 -9.01 -28.39 -14.86
C VAL A 682 -9.93 -27.35 -15.49
N ASP A 683 -11.11 -27.82 -15.90
CA ASP A 683 -12.21 -26.98 -16.35
C ASP A 683 -12.78 -26.16 -15.16
N GLY A 684 -12.09 -25.09 -14.77
CA GLY A 684 -12.39 -24.28 -13.58
C GLY A 684 -11.26 -23.33 -13.17
N THR A 685 -11.14 -23.02 -11.88
CA THR A 685 -10.05 -22.18 -11.31
C THR A 685 -9.24 -22.98 -10.31
N GLU A 686 -7.91 -22.85 -10.38
CA GLU A 686 -6.96 -23.46 -9.45
C GLU A 686 -6.52 -22.42 -8.41
N PHE A 687 -6.45 -22.86 -7.16
CA PHE A 687 -6.05 -22.06 -6.01
C PHE A 687 -4.83 -22.69 -5.35
N LYS A 688 -3.77 -21.91 -5.17
CA LYS A 688 -2.55 -22.32 -4.51
C LYS A 688 -2.49 -21.65 -3.15
N VAL A 689 -2.58 -22.45 -2.09
CA VAL A 689 -2.39 -21.97 -0.71
C VAL A 689 -0.93 -22.20 -0.33
N ARG A 690 -0.27 -21.17 0.20
CA ARG A 690 1.12 -21.21 0.67
C ARG A 690 1.27 -20.57 2.05
N LEU A 691 2.21 -21.08 2.83
CA LEU A 691 2.65 -20.55 4.11
C LEU A 691 4.17 -20.62 4.15
N ASP A 692 4.80 -19.50 4.47
CA ASP A 692 6.25 -19.38 4.55
C ASP A 692 6.68 -19.30 6.02
N ALA A 693 7.28 -20.37 6.53
CA ALA A 693 7.72 -20.46 7.92
C ALA A 693 9.05 -21.21 8.07
N GLY A 694 9.89 -20.75 8.98
CA GLY A 694 11.10 -21.44 9.45
C GLY A 694 10.99 -21.69 10.95
N VAL A 695 11.46 -22.84 11.43
CA VAL A 695 11.48 -23.14 12.87
C VAL A 695 12.86 -23.63 13.25
N LYS A 696 13.47 -23.02 14.27
CA LYS A 696 14.80 -23.37 14.73
C LYS A 696 14.95 -23.15 16.23
N ALA A 697 15.69 -24.02 16.91
CA ALA A 697 16.18 -23.74 18.25
C ALA A 697 17.30 -22.70 18.16
N LEU A 698 17.12 -21.55 18.79
CA LEU A 698 18.14 -20.51 18.90
C LEU A 698 19.14 -20.89 19.98
N HIS A 699 18.65 -21.29 21.15
CA HIS A 699 19.52 -21.58 22.29
C HIS A 699 19.01 -22.73 23.16
N TRP A 700 19.95 -23.49 23.76
CA TRP A 700 19.64 -24.65 24.61
C TRP A 700 19.40 -24.31 26.10
N ARG A 701 19.98 -23.20 26.59
CA ARG A 701 19.91 -22.72 27.99
C ARG A 701 18.48 -22.58 28.54
N GLY A 702 17.54 -22.12 27.72
CA GLY A 702 16.14 -21.95 28.14
C GLY A 702 15.31 -23.24 28.12
N LEU A 703 15.88 -24.38 27.75
CA LEU A 703 15.19 -25.66 27.62
C LEU A 703 15.84 -26.71 28.53
N SER A 704 15.05 -27.63 29.08
CA SER A 704 15.55 -28.77 29.85
C SER A 704 14.71 -30.02 29.57
N LYS A 705 15.35 -31.19 29.48
CA LYS A 705 14.71 -32.48 29.20
C LYS A 705 14.96 -33.45 30.34
N ASN A 706 13.90 -34.11 30.78
CA ASN A 706 14.00 -35.36 31.53
C ASN A 706 13.49 -36.52 30.66
N PRO A 707 14.27 -37.59 30.44
CA PRO A 707 13.84 -38.75 29.66
C PRO A 707 12.63 -39.51 30.23
N GLY A 708 12.25 -39.26 31.48
CA GLY A 708 11.25 -40.05 32.20
C GLY A 708 11.86 -41.25 32.93
N ALA A 709 11.03 -41.95 33.70
CA ALA A 709 11.37 -43.24 34.30
C ALA A 709 11.08 -44.40 33.36
#